data_AF-A0A0D9X6X2-F1
#
_entry.id   AF-A0A0D9X6X2-F1
#
_cell.length_a   1.000
_cell.length_b   1.000
_cell.length_c   1.000
_cell.angle_alpha   90.00
_cell.angle_beta   90.00
_cell.angle_gamma   90.00
#
_symmetry.space_group_name_H-M   'P 1'
#
loop_
_entity.id
_entity.type
_entity.pdbx_description
1 polymer ?
#
loop_
_entity_poly.entity_id
_entity_poly.type
_entity_poly.pdbx_seq_one_letter_code
_entity_poly.pdbx_strand_id
1 'polypeptide(L)'
;MENIYVKERCGWSMSFLNPLFRASSSSSSDHSHSLARILLSCLTGGDRLRRANPAVHARAVVAGGLDDLFLTNLLLRGYSKLGRLRDARHLFDRMPHRNLVSWGSAISMYAQHGRDDCAVSLFAAFRKGSCEVPNEFLLASVLRGCTQSKAVSFGEQVHGIAVKLNLDANVYVGTTLINLYAKVGRMDDAMLVFHALPAKTPVTWNTLITGYAQIGCGGVALELFDRMGIEGVRPDRFVLASAVSACSALGFLEGGRQIHGYAYRTATETDTSVINVLIDLYCKCSRLSEARRLFDCMEYRNLVSWTTMISGYMQNSFDAESITMFWNMSQAGWQPDGFACTSILNSCGSLAAIWQGKQIHAHVIKTDLEADEYVKNALIDMYAKCEHLTEARAVFDALASDDTISYNAMIEGYAKHGDLAEAMNIFRRMIYCSLKPNLLTFVSLLGASSSQLAIDLSKQIHGLIIKSGTSLDLYAASALIDVYSKCSLVNDAKAVFNMLHYRDMVIWNSMIFGHAQNEQGEEAVKLFNQLLLSGMAPNEFTFVALVTVASTLTSMFHGLQFHAQIIKAGVNNDSHVSNALIDMYAKCGYIKEGRMLFELTCMKDVICWNSMITTYAQHGHAEEALQVFQLMGEAEVEPNYVTFVGVLSACAHAGLVDEGLYHFNSMKSNYDIEPGIEHYASVVNLFGRAGKLHAAKEFIERMPIKPAAAVWRSLLSSCHLFGNAEIGRYAAEMALLADPTDSGPYVLLSNIYAEKGLWADVHNLRQQMDSAGTMKETGCSWIEVTKEVHTFIARGREHPEAELIYSVLDELTSMIKSLGYVPDTYDHTWLCEIG
;
A
#
# COMPACT_ATOMS: atom_id res chain seq x y z
N MET A 1 36.56 44.62 -42.32
CA MET A 1 35.15 45.02 -42.44
C MET A 1 34.32 44.20 -41.46
N GLU A 2 34.37 44.54 -40.17
CA GLU A 2 33.57 43.84 -39.14
C GLU A 2 33.37 44.73 -37.90
N ASN A 3 33.29 46.05 -38.11
CA ASN A 3 33.28 47.06 -37.04
C ASN A 3 31.92 47.76 -36.85
N ILE A 4 30.82 47.21 -37.38
CA ILE A 4 29.50 47.90 -37.37
C ILE A 4 28.32 46.98 -36.96
N TYR A 5 28.54 45.85 -36.28
CA TYR A 5 27.42 44.94 -35.93
C TYR A 5 27.08 44.78 -34.44
N VAL A 6 27.62 45.63 -33.55
CA VAL A 6 27.34 45.53 -32.09
C VAL A 6 26.66 46.77 -31.51
N LYS A 7 26.31 47.77 -32.32
CA LYS A 7 25.90 49.09 -31.79
C LYS A 7 24.43 49.24 -31.36
N GLU A 8 23.56 48.23 -31.52
CA GLU A 8 22.10 48.45 -31.39
C GLU A 8 21.31 47.56 -30.42
N ARG A 9 21.93 46.90 -29.42
CA ARG A 9 21.12 46.05 -28.49
C ARG A 9 21.32 46.20 -27.00
N CYS A 10 21.90 47.29 -26.52
CA CYS A 10 22.17 47.44 -25.09
C CYS A 10 21.95 48.88 -24.62
N GLY A 11 20.71 49.22 -24.27
CA GLY A 11 20.44 50.36 -23.40
C GLY A 11 20.92 50.03 -21.98
N TRP A 12 22.11 50.50 -21.59
CA TRP A 12 22.62 50.35 -20.22
C TRP A 12 23.44 51.59 -19.81
N SER A 13 23.22 52.06 -18.58
CA SER A 13 23.79 53.30 -18.05
C SER A 13 25.30 53.24 -17.83
N MET A 14 25.97 54.33 -18.21
CA MET A 14 27.43 54.52 -18.21
C MET A 14 28.05 54.77 -16.82
N SER A 15 27.33 54.55 -15.70
CA SER A 15 27.81 54.96 -14.37
C SER A 15 28.79 53.98 -13.71
N PHE A 16 28.78 52.69 -14.09
CA PHE A 16 29.65 51.67 -13.48
C PHE A 16 31.06 51.56 -14.09
N LEU A 17 31.30 52.20 -15.25
CA LEU A 17 32.57 52.10 -15.99
C LEU A 17 33.53 53.27 -15.72
N ASN A 18 33.13 54.26 -14.93
CA ASN A 18 33.92 55.50 -14.77
C ASN A 18 35.26 55.38 -14.03
N PRO A 19 35.49 54.42 -13.10
CA PRO A 19 36.83 54.20 -12.55
C PRO A 19 37.78 53.52 -13.56
N LEU A 20 37.24 52.86 -14.60
CA LEU A 20 38.03 52.10 -15.57
C LEU A 20 38.70 53.00 -16.63
N PHE A 21 38.32 54.27 -16.79
CA PHE A 21 38.88 55.13 -17.84
C PHE A 21 39.99 56.09 -17.38
N ARG A 22 40.36 56.11 -16.09
CA ARG A 22 41.41 57.01 -15.57
C ARG A 22 42.51 56.24 -14.83
N ALA A 23 43.52 55.81 -15.58
CA ALA A 23 44.89 55.67 -15.07
C ALA A 23 45.87 55.71 -16.25
N SER A 24 46.59 56.83 -16.32
CA SER A 24 47.72 57.11 -17.20
C SER A 24 48.96 56.31 -16.79
N SER A 25 49.76 55.91 -17.81
CA SER A 25 51.19 55.60 -17.72
C SER A 25 51.67 54.77 -16.52
N SER A 26 51.47 53.47 -16.56
CA SER A 26 52.21 52.49 -15.75
C SER A 26 52.43 51.21 -16.57
N SER A 27 53.42 50.41 -16.18
CA SER A 27 53.92 49.25 -16.91
C SER A 27 52.81 48.26 -17.33
N SER A 28 53.02 47.50 -18.40
CA SER A 28 52.06 46.47 -18.86
C SER A 28 51.67 45.45 -17.78
N SER A 29 52.52 45.25 -16.76
CA SER A 29 52.26 44.33 -15.64
C SER A 29 51.20 44.82 -14.64
N ASP A 30 51.11 46.13 -14.38
CA ASP A 30 50.14 46.70 -13.42
C ASP A 30 48.71 46.65 -13.96
N HIS A 31 48.55 46.79 -15.29
CA HIS A 31 47.25 46.71 -15.95
C HIS A 31 46.67 45.29 -15.88
N SER A 32 47.46 44.26 -16.14
CA SER A 32 46.99 42.86 -16.11
C SER A 32 46.58 42.42 -14.71
N HIS A 33 47.32 42.82 -13.68
CA HIS A 33 46.97 42.56 -12.27
C HIS A 33 45.65 43.22 -11.85
N SER A 34 45.40 44.46 -12.29
CA SER A 34 44.14 45.16 -12.00
C SER A 34 42.92 44.48 -12.64
N LEU A 35 43.06 44.06 -13.91
CA LEU A 35 42.02 43.33 -14.64
C LEU A 35 41.77 41.95 -14.04
N ALA A 36 42.82 41.26 -13.59
CA ALA A 36 42.71 39.97 -12.93
C ALA A 36 41.98 40.07 -11.57
N ARG A 37 42.25 41.11 -10.76
CA ARG A 37 41.50 41.38 -9.53
C ARG A 37 40.00 41.58 -9.78
N ILE A 38 39.67 42.32 -10.84
CA ILE A 38 38.27 42.57 -11.22
C ILE A 38 37.59 41.25 -11.60
N LEU A 39 38.20 40.44 -12.47
CA LEU A 39 37.69 39.11 -12.81
C LEU A 39 37.54 38.20 -11.60
N LEU A 40 38.52 38.19 -10.67
CA LEU A 40 38.43 37.40 -9.44
C LEU A 40 37.21 37.80 -8.60
N SER A 41 36.97 39.11 -8.47
CA SER A 41 35.80 39.66 -7.77
C SER A 41 34.47 39.39 -8.49
N CYS A 42 34.50 39.21 -9.81
CA CYS A 42 33.31 38.87 -10.59
C CYS A 42 33.02 37.36 -10.59
N LEU A 43 34.03 36.51 -10.45
CA LEU A 43 33.85 35.05 -10.44
C LEU A 43 33.06 34.53 -9.22
N THR A 44 32.84 35.38 -8.22
CA THR A 44 31.99 35.10 -7.05
C THR A 44 30.53 35.55 -7.22
N GLY A 45 30.16 36.30 -8.29
CA GLY A 45 28.79 36.77 -8.53
C GLY A 45 28.31 36.61 -9.98
N GLY A 46 27.20 35.89 -10.19
CA GLY A 46 26.73 35.45 -11.52
C GLY A 46 26.43 36.57 -12.53
N ASP A 47 25.62 37.56 -12.14
CA ASP A 47 25.19 38.64 -13.07
C ASP A 47 26.31 39.62 -13.45
N ARG A 48 27.26 39.84 -12.54
CA ARG A 48 28.41 40.72 -12.79
C ARG A 48 29.40 40.06 -13.75
N LEU A 49 29.60 38.76 -13.64
CA LEU A 49 30.46 37.99 -14.52
C LEU A 49 30.02 38.05 -15.98
N ARG A 50 28.70 37.96 -16.24
CA ARG A 50 28.15 37.97 -17.61
C ARG A 50 28.38 39.28 -18.35
N ARG A 51 28.41 40.41 -17.62
CA ARG A 51 28.64 41.76 -18.17
C ARG A 51 30.13 42.10 -18.27
N ALA A 52 30.92 41.76 -17.26
CA ALA A 52 32.30 42.18 -17.17
C ALA A 52 33.25 41.31 -18.01
N ASN A 53 33.03 40.01 -18.12
CA ASN A 53 34.01 39.08 -18.69
C ASN A 53 34.38 39.39 -20.17
N PRO A 54 33.43 39.60 -21.11
CA PRO A 54 33.79 40.00 -22.47
C PRO A 54 34.44 41.39 -22.57
N ALA A 55 34.04 42.33 -21.71
CA ALA A 55 34.60 43.68 -21.68
C ALA A 55 36.04 43.68 -21.15
N VAL A 56 36.33 42.87 -20.12
CA VAL A 56 37.67 42.67 -19.58
C VAL A 56 38.56 41.95 -20.60
N HIS A 57 38.05 40.94 -21.32
CA HIS A 57 38.77 40.29 -22.41
C HIS A 57 39.12 41.28 -23.53
N ALA A 58 38.16 42.07 -24.01
CA ALA A 58 38.40 43.09 -25.03
C ALA A 58 39.46 44.11 -24.59
N ARG A 59 39.43 44.54 -23.33
CA ARG A 59 40.41 45.47 -22.77
C ARG A 59 41.79 44.84 -22.59
N ALA A 60 41.87 43.56 -22.23
CA ALA A 60 43.12 42.81 -22.18
C ALA A 60 43.75 42.69 -23.58
N VAL A 61 42.94 42.51 -24.63
CA VAL A 61 43.41 42.51 -26.03
C VAL A 61 44.01 43.87 -26.40
N VAL A 62 43.29 44.97 -26.12
CA VAL A 62 43.73 46.33 -26.46
C VAL A 62 44.97 46.77 -25.68
N ALA A 63 45.10 46.33 -24.42
CA ALA A 63 46.23 46.68 -23.56
C ALA A 63 47.45 45.75 -23.73
N GLY A 64 47.41 44.76 -24.63
CA GLY A 64 48.48 43.76 -24.77
C GLY A 64 48.62 42.81 -23.58
N GLY A 65 47.61 42.72 -22.71
CA GLY A 65 47.63 41.89 -21.50
C GLY A 65 47.38 40.40 -21.74
N LEU A 66 47.23 39.95 -22.99
CA LEU A 66 47.06 38.53 -23.33
C LEU A 66 48.36 37.71 -23.18
N ASP A 67 49.50 38.37 -23.02
CA ASP A 67 50.77 37.72 -22.69
C ASP A 67 50.85 37.30 -21.21
N ASP A 68 49.95 37.81 -20.35
CA ASP A 68 49.82 37.40 -18.95
C ASP A 68 49.03 36.09 -18.84
N LEU A 69 49.75 35.03 -18.48
CA LEU A 69 49.23 33.68 -18.30
C LEU A 69 48.19 33.57 -17.16
N PHE A 70 48.30 34.40 -16.11
CA PHE A 70 47.36 34.42 -14.99
C PHE A 70 46.02 35.02 -15.42
N LEU A 71 46.05 36.16 -16.11
CA LEU A 71 44.85 36.82 -16.62
C LEU A 71 44.11 35.97 -17.66
N THR A 72 44.83 35.36 -18.59
CA THR A 72 44.25 34.50 -19.64
C THR A 72 43.63 33.21 -19.09
N ASN A 73 44.26 32.56 -18.10
CA ASN A 73 43.66 31.41 -17.39
C ASN A 73 42.37 31.80 -16.63
N LEU A 74 42.33 33.01 -16.06
CA LEU A 74 41.17 33.51 -15.35
C LEU A 74 40.00 33.83 -16.30
N LEU A 75 40.30 34.40 -17.47
CA LEU A 75 39.33 34.61 -18.55
C LEU A 75 38.76 33.28 -19.06
N LEU A 76 39.61 32.27 -19.24
CA LEU A 76 39.19 30.93 -19.67
C LEU A 76 38.20 30.31 -18.66
N ARG A 77 38.49 30.40 -17.36
CA ARG A 77 37.59 29.99 -16.28
C ARG A 77 36.28 30.78 -16.28
N GLY A 78 36.36 32.08 -16.55
CA GLY A 78 35.18 32.95 -16.68
C GLY A 78 34.28 32.53 -17.85
N TYR A 79 34.84 32.21 -19.01
CA TYR A 79 34.04 31.76 -20.16
C TYR A 79 33.45 30.38 -19.96
N SER A 80 34.18 29.47 -19.28
CA SER A 80 33.67 28.16 -18.85
C SER A 80 32.42 28.30 -17.97
N LYS A 81 32.44 29.16 -16.94
CA LYS A 81 31.25 29.42 -16.09
C LYS A 81 30.05 30.01 -16.83
N LEU A 82 30.28 30.73 -17.94
CA LEU A 82 29.23 31.34 -18.75
C LEU A 82 28.69 30.41 -19.86
N GLY A 83 29.22 29.17 -19.98
CA GLY A 83 28.85 28.24 -21.05
C GLY A 83 29.30 28.66 -22.45
N ARG A 84 30.17 29.68 -22.56
CA ARG A 84 30.62 30.25 -23.84
C ARG A 84 31.86 29.50 -24.38
N LEU A 85 31.65 28.23 -24.73
CA LEU A 85 32.72 27.29 -25.10
C LEU A 85 33.53 27.74 -26.34
N ARG A 86 32.89 28.37 -27.32
CA ARG A 86 33.57 28.85 -28.55
C ARG A 86 34.55 29.99 -28.26
N ASP A 87 34.15 30.94 -27.43
CA ASP A 87 34.99 32.08 -27.06
C ASP A 87 36.16 31.65 -26.16
N ALA A 88 35.89 30.74 -25.22
CA ALA A 88 36.93 30.10 -24.41
C ALA A 88 37.96 29.37 -25.30
N ARG A 89 37.48 28.62 -26.31
CA ARG A 89 38.35 27.90 -27.23
C ARG A 89 39.21 28.84 -28.05
N HIS A 90 38.61 29.89 -28.60
CA HIS A 90 39.33 30.90 -29.36
C HIS A 90 40.39 31.62 -28.52
N LEU A 91 40.09 31.93 -27.26
CA LEU A 91 41.07 32.46 -26.30
C LEU A 91 42.22 31.46 -26.09
N PHE A 92 41.90 30.19 -25.82
CA PHE A 92 42.89 29.15 -25.59
C PHE A 92 43.83 28.92 -26.78
N ASP A 93 43.28 28.91 -28.01
CA ASP A 93 44.05 28.72 -29.24
C ASP A 93 44.98 29.91 -29.55
N ARG A 94 44.68 31.11 -29.03
CA ARG A 94 45.51 32.33 -29.17
C ARG A 94 46.52 32.57 -28.04
N MET A 95 46.54 31.74 -27.00
CA MET A 95 47.51 31.89 -25.91
C MET A 95 48.95 31.68 -26.43
N PRO A 96 49.87 32.65 -26.24
CA PRO A 96 51.25 32.55 -26.73
C PRO A 96 52.05 31.47 -25.99
N HIS A 97 51.77 31.31 -24.70
CA HIS A 97 52.30 30.24 -23.86
C HIS A 97 51.15 29.56 -23.12
N ARG A 98 51.21 28.23 -22.96
CA ARG A 98 50.21 27.43 -22.25
C ARG A 98 50.93 26.57 -21.22
N ASN A 99 50.45 26.59 -19.98
CA ASN A 99 50.95 25.70 -18.92
C ASN A 99 49.90 24.63 -18.57
N LEU A 100 50.25 23.72 -17.66
CA LEU A 100 49.35 22.69 -17.14
C LEU A 100 47.98 23.25 -16.67
N VAL A 101 47.94 24.45 -16.09
CA VAL A 101 46.69 25.08 -15.62
C VAL A 101 45.80 25.50 -16.80
N SER A 102 46.38 26.06 -17.87
CA SER A 102 45.67 26.41 -19.11
C SER A 102 45.06 25.17 -19.75
N TRP A 103 45.86 24.11 -19.91
CA TRP A 103 45.40 22.84 -20.47
C TRP A 103 44.31 22.20 -19.62
N GLY A 104 44.51 22.11 -18.30
CA GLY A 104 43.52 21.52 -17.38
C GLY A 104 42.21 22.27 -17.35
N SER A 105 42.26 23.60 -17.37
CA SER A 105 41.05 24.45 -17.38
C SER A 105 40.27 24.29 -18.69
N ALA A 106 40.94 24.20 -19.84
CA ALA A 106 40.29 24.02 -21.13
C ALA A 106 39.65 22.63 -21.27
N ILE A 107 40.33 21.59 -20.79
CA ILE A 107 39.84 20.20 -20.84
C ILE A 107 38.68 20.00 -19.87
N SER A 108 38.81 20.50 -18.63
CA SER A 108 37.72 20.46 -17.64
C SER A 108 36.49 21.22 -18.10
N MET A 109 36.65 22.31 -18.85
CA MET A 109 35.52 23.06 -19.40
C MET A 109 34.69 22.20 -20.37
N TYR A 110 35.35 21.52 -21.32
CA TYR A 110 34.65 20.66 -22.27
C TYR A 110 33.99 19.47 -21.59
N ALA A 111 34.69 18.85 -20.63
CA ALA A 111 34.12 17.77 -19.82
C ALA A 111 32.84 18.25 -19.11
N GLN A 112 32.89 19.34 -18.34
CA GLN A 112 31.74 19.92 -17.61
C GLN A 112 30.48 20.17 -18.44
N HIS A 113 30.62 20.37 -19.74
CA HIS A 113 29.51 20.65 -20.65
C HIS A 113 29.13 19.44 -21.52
N GLY A 114 29.57 18.23 -21.15
CA GLY A 114 29.23 16.97 -21.84
C GLY A 114 29.82 16.84 -23.24
N ARG A 115 30.94 17.52 -23.53
CA ARG A 115 31.62 17.50 -24.84
C ARG A 115 32.88 16.64 -24.76
N ASP A 116 32.69 15.36 -24.51
CA ASP A 116 33.75 14.42 -24.18
C ASP A 116 34.75 14.25 -25.33
N ASP A 117 34.29 14.19 -26.59
CA ASP A 117 35.18 14.13 -27.78
C ASP A 117 36.13 15.33 -27.87
N CYS A 118 35.63 16.52 -27.51
CA CYS A 118 36.44 17.75 -27.49
C CYS A 118 37.44 17.73 -26.32
N ALA A 119 37.05 17.19 -25.16
CA ALA A 119 37.94 17.04 -24.01
C ALA A 119 39.05 16.01 -24.30
N VAL A 120 38.71 14.85 -24.87
CA VAL A 120 39.63 13.78 -25.29
C VAL A 120 40.61 14.29 -26.33
N SER A 121 40.12 14.95 -27.38
CA SER A 121 40.98 15.49 -28.45
C SER A 121 41.94 16.55 -27.92
N LEU A 122 41.51 17.41 -26.99
CA LEU A 122 42.37 18.42 -26.39
C LEU A 122 43.41 17.82 -25.44
N PHE A 123 43.05 16.78 -24.69
CA PHE A 123 44.00 16.04 -23.85
C PHE A 123 45.00 15.23 -24.70
N ALA A 124 44.59 14.69 -25.84
CA ALA A 124 45.49 14.07 -26.81
C ALA A 124 46.43 15.10 -27.46
N ALA A 125 45.93 16.30 -27.76
CA ALA A 125 46.75 17.41 -28.28
C ALA A 125 47.78 17.88 -27.26
N PHE A 126 47.42 17.99 -25.98
CA PHE A 126 48.36 18.25 -24.88
C PHE A 126 49.51 17.24 -24.89
N ARG A 127 49.18 15.94 -24.96
CA ARG A 127 50.19 14.87 -24.96
C ARG A 127 51.10 14.85 -26.19
N LYS A 128 50.61 15.30 -27.35
CA LYS A 128 51.39 15.33 -28.60
C LYS A 128 52.19 16.61 -28.78
N GLY A 129 51.73 17.72 -28.22
CA GLY A 129 52.25 19.06 -28.52
C GLY A 129 52.94 19.79 -27.36
N SER A 130 52.86 19.28 -26.12
CA SER A 130 53.54 19.86 -24.98
C SER A 130 54.72 18.99 -24.53
N CYS A 131 55.81 19.62 -24.08
CA CYS A 131 56.95 18.91 -23.47
C CYS A 131 56.74 18.62 -21.97
N GLU A 132 55.60 19.03 -21.40
CA GLU A 132 55.28 18.85 -19.98
C GLU A 132 54.54 17.54 -19.75
N VAL A 133 54.97 16.76 -18.75
CA VAL A 133 54.28 15.54 -18.33
C VAL A 133 53.03 15.91 -17.52
N PRO A 134 51.87 15.24 -17.70
CA PRO A 134 50.72 15.45 -16.81
C PRO A 134 51.11 15.27 -15.34
N ASN A 135 50.83 16.27 -14.51
CA ASN A 135 51.00 16.16 -13.05
C ASN A 135 49.68 15.81 -12.36
N GLU A 136 49.74 15.57 -11.05
CA GLU A 136 48.61 15.22 -10.20
C GLU A 136 47.47 16.25 -10.26
N PHE A 137 47.79 17.54 -10.38
CA PHE A 137 46.80 18.62 -10.43
C PHE A 137 46.05 18.66 -11.77
N LEU A 138 46.74 18.43 -12.89
CA LEU A 138 46.11 18.33 -14.21
C LEU A 138 45.16 17.15 -14.26
N LEU A 139 45.62 15.96 -13.84
CA LEU A 139 44.81 14.74 -13.85
C LEU A 139 43.59 14.88 -12.92
N ALA A 140 43.77 15.38 -11.70
CA ALA A 140 42.66 15.61 -10.75
C ALA A 140 41.64 16.63 -11.28
N SER A 141 42.08 17.66 -12.02
CA SER A 141 41.19 18.64 -12.62
C SER A 141 40.37 18.03 -13.77
N VAL A 142 40.99 17.22 -14.63
CA VAL A 142 40.30 16.51 -15.73
C VAL A 142 39.30 15.50 -15.16
N LEU A 143 39.70 14.70 -14.17
CA LEU A 143 38.82 13.72 -13.51
C LEU A 143 37.63 14.37 -12.81
N ARG A 144 37.82 15.54 -12.19
CA ARG A 144 36.73 16.33 -11.60
C ARG A 144 35.74 16.80 -12.66
N GLY A 145 36.24 17.24 -13.82
CA GLY A 145 35.41 17.55 -14.99
C GLY A 145 34.59 16.33 -15.43
N CYS A 146 35.23 15.16 -15.55
CA CYS A 146 34.56 13.90 -15.90
C CYS A 146 33.49 13.50 -14.86
N THR A 147 33.76 13.76 -13.59
CA THR A 147 32.83 13.46 -12.49
C THR A 147 31.57 14.33 -12.58
N GLN A 148 31.71 15.60 -12.98
CA GLN A 148 30.59 16.53 -13.14
C GLN A 148 29.72 16.21 -14.36
N SER A 149 30.32 15.69 -15.43
CA SER A 149 29.61 15.29 -16.65
C SER A 149 29.23 13.81 -16.72
N LYS A 150 29.60 13.02 -15.71
CA LYS A 150 29.47 11.55 -15.71
C LYS A 150 30.15 10.88 -16.92
N ALA A 151 31.24 11.45 -17.43
CA ALA A 151 32.01 10.94 -18.58
C ALA A 151 32.94 9.78 -18.16
N VAL A 152 32.38 8.59 -17.96
CA VAL A 152 33.07 7.41 -17.39
C VAL A 152 34.19 6.92 -18.29
N SER A 153 33.93 6.73 -19.58
CA SER A 153 34.87 6.16 -20.54
C SER A 153 36.13 7.02 -20.70
N PHE A 154 35.98 8.35 -20.65
CA PHE A 154 37.12 9.26 -20.67
C PHE A 154 37.85 9.25 -19.32
N GLY A 155 37.13 9.20 -18.20
CA GLY A 155 37.71 9.06 -16.87
C GLY A 155 38.58 7.80 -16.72
N GLU A 156 38.17 6.67 -17.28
CA GLU A 156 38.95 5.41 -17.30
C GLU A 156 40.24 5.54 -18.11
N GLN A 157 40.20 6.24 -19.25
CA GLN A 157 41.42 6.51 -20.03
C GLN A 157 42.40 7.37 -19.24
N VAL A 158 41.89 8.37 -18.51
CA VAL A 158 42.70 9.24 -17.64
C VAL A 158 43.23 8.43 -16.45
N HIS A 159 42.46 7.51 -15.87
CA HIS A 159 42.91 6.59 -14.83
C HIS A 159 44.05 5.68 -15.32
N GLY A 160 43.91 5.06 -16.49
CA GLY A 160 44.99 4.25 -17.09
C GLY A 160 46.28 5.04 -17.35
N ILE A 161 46.17 6.37 -17.55
CA ILE A 161 47.32 7.26 -17.66
C ILE A 161 47.91 7.59 -16.29
N ALA A 162 47.08 7.80 -15.27
CA ALA A 162 47.54 7.98 -13.89
C ALA A 162 48.39 6.78 -13.44
N VAL A 163 47.94 5.54 -13.74
CA VAL A 163 48.69 4.31 -13.46
C VAL A 163 50.02 4.27 -14.21
N LYS A 164 50.04 4.58 -15.52
CA LYS A 164 51.29 4.62 -16.31
C LYS A 164 52.32 5.64 -15.81
N LEU A 165 51.86 6.69 -15.14
CA LEU A 165 52.70 7.75 -14.59
C LEU A 165 53.02 7.53 -13.10
N ASN A 166 52.54 6.43 -12.48
CA ASN A 166 52.61 6.17 -11.04
C ASN A 166 52.01 7.32 -10.19
N LEU A 167 50.99 7.99 -10.72
CA LEU A 167 50.24 9.06 -10.05
C LEU A 167 48.93 8.57 -9.44
N ASP A 168 48.58 7.30 -9.63
CA ASP A 168 47.42 6.61 -9.05
C ASP A 168 47.54 6.46 -7.53
N ALA A 169 48.75 6.30 -6.99
CA ALA A 169 49.01 6.32 -5.54
C ALA A 169 48.96 7.71 -4.91
N ASN A 170 48.86 8.79 -5.71
CA ASN A 170 48.74 10.15 -5.21
C ASN A 170 47.33 10.36 -4.62
N VAL A 171 47.27 10.78 -3.35
CA VAL A 171 46.03 10.97 -2.60
C VAL A 171 45.04 11.91 -3.31
N TYR A 172 45.51 12.97 -3.99
CA TYR A 172 44.62 13.90 -4.69
C TYR A 172 43.99 13.27 -5.93
N VAL A 173 44.77 12.53 -6.72
CA VAL A 173 44.28 11.82 -7.91
C VAL A 173 43.36 10.67 -7.49
N GLY A 174 43.80 9.84 -6.54
CA GLY A 174 43.00 8.73 -6.02
C GLY A 174 41.68 9.18 -5.39
N THR A 175 41.64 10.28 -4.63
CA THR A 175 40.36 10.82 -4.10
C THR A 175 39.42 11.22 -5.23
N THR A 176 39.92 11.83 -6.30
CA THR A 176 39.08 12.18 -7.46
C THR A 176 38.61 10.96 -8.25
N LEU A 177 39.41 9.90 -8.33
CA LEU A 177 39.03 8.62 -8.94
C LEU A 177 37.94 7.91 -8.13
N ILE A 178 38.08 7.83 -6.80
CA ILE A 178 37.07 7.28 -5.90
C ILE A 178 35.74 8.01 -6.09
N ASN A 179 35.76 9.35 -6.09
CA ASN A 179 34.54 10.16 -6.30
C ASN A 179 33.93 9.99 -7.69
N LEU A 180 34.75 9.84 -8.74
CA LEU A 180 34.28 9.55 -10.10
C LEU A 180 33.52 8.21 -10.12
N TYR A 181 34.15 7.14 -9.64
CA TYR A 181 33.56 5.80 -9.66
C TYR A 181 32.34 5.69 -8.75
N ALA A 182 32.38 6.29 -7.55
CA ALA A 182 31.27 6.29 -6.62
C ALA A 182 30.03 7.00 -7.19
N LYS A 183 30.19 8.17 -7.83
CA LYS A 183 29.05 8.89 -8.45
C LYS A 183 28.43 8.20 -9.65
N VAL A 184 29.16 7.28 -10.26
CA VAL A 184 28.73 6.48 -11.41
C VAL A 184 28.08 5.17 -10.94
N GLY A 185 28.16 4.85 -9.65
CA GLY A 185 27.63 3.60 -9.07
C GLY A 185 28.59 2.41 -9.17
N ARG A 186 29.83 2.61 -9.67
CA ARG A 186 30.86 1.56 -9.77
C ARG A 186 31.67 1.47 -8.48
N MET A 187 31.01 1.03 -7.41
CA MET A 187 31.63 1.04 -6.08
C MET A 187 32.80 0.07 -5.94
N ASP A 188 32.80 -1.04 -6.65
CA ASP A 188 33.91 -2.01 -6.60
C ASP A 188 35.21 -1.40 -7.12
N ASP A 189 35.16 -0.64 -8.23
CA ASP A 189 36.34 0.08 -8.75
C ASP A 189 36.79 1.19 -7.80
N ALA A 190 35.82 1.89 -7.17
CA ALA A 190 36.14 2.90 -6.16
C ALA A 190 36.87 2.27 -4.96
N MET A 191 36.45 1.07 -4.53
CA MET A 191 37.06 0.33 -3.44
C MET A 191 38.46 -0.19 -3.79
N LEU A 192 38.68 -0.64 -5.03
CA LEU A 192 40.00 -1.02 -5.53
C LEU A 192 40.99 0.15 -5.47
N VAL A 193 40.59 1.32 -5.96
CA VAL A 193 41.43 2.54 -5.90
C VAL A 193 41.74 2.93 -4.45
N PHE A 194 40.77 2.80 -3.56
CA PHE A 194 40.96 3.09 -2.15
C PHE A 194 41.91 2.14 -1.43
N HIS A 195 41.86 0.85 -1.74
CA HIS A 195 42.82 -0.12 -1.22
C HIS A 195 44.23 0.15 -1.72
N ALA A 196 44.38 0.57 -2.98
CA ALA A 196 45.67 0.91 -3.59
C ALA A 196 46.30 2.19 -3.00
N LEU A 197 45.52 3.08 -2.36
CA LEU A 197 46.05 4.31 -1.77
C LEU A 197 46.88 4.04 -0.50
N PRO A 198 48.16 4.48 -0.46
CA PRO A 198 49.06 4.27 0.67
C PRO A 198 48.68 5.10 1.92
N ALA A 199 48.05 6.26 1.71
CA ALA A 199 47.52 7.11 2.76
C ALA A 199 46.07 7.47 2.44
N LYS A 200 45.18 7.22 3.40
CA LYS A 200 43.75 7.53 3.31
C LYS A 200 43.47 8.79 4.11
N THR A 201 42.75 9.73 3.52
CA THR A 201 42.34 10.97 4.18
C THR A 201 40.89 10.86 4.64
N PRO A 202 40.42 11.71 5.57
CA PRO A 202 38.99 11.78 5.90
C PRO A 202 38.12 11.88 4.64
N VAL A 203 38.50 12.71 3.66
CA VAL A 203 37.76 12.88 2.40
C VAL A 203 37.62 11.57 1.61
N THR A 204 38.65 10.71 1.58
CA THR A 204 38.56 9.39 0.91
C THR A 204 37.58 8.45 1.60
N TRP A 205 37.59 8.43 2.94
CA TRP A 205 36.63 7.65 3.73
C TRP A 205 35.20 8.16 3.54
N ASN A 206 34.99 9.47 3.65
CA ASN A 206 33.69 10.10 3.46
C ASN A 206 33.06 9.73 2.11
N THR A 207 33.85 9.81 1.04
CA THR A 207 33.37 9.56 -0.33
C THR A 207 32.87 8.11 -0.49
N LEU A 208 33.59 7.15 0.08
CA LEU A 208 33.20 5.73 0.02
C LEU A 208 32.02 5.40 0.92
N ILE A 209 32.04 5.83 2.17
CA ILE A 209 30.96 5.56 3.14
C ILE A 209 29.66 6.17 2.62
N THR A 210 29.72 7.43 2.13
CA THR A 210 28.55 8.10 1.53
C THR A 210 28.08 7.35 0.27
N GLY A 211 28.99 6.92 -0.59
CA GLY A 211 28.65 6.18 -1.81
C GLY A 211 27.96 4.85 -1.52
N TYR A 212 28.51 4.05 -0.61
CA TYR A 212 27.91 2.76 -0.23
C TYR A 212 26.56 2.94 0.48
N ALA A 213 26.43 3.96 1.33
CA ALA A 213 25.16 4.29 1.98
C ALA A 213 24.08 4.69 0.95
N GLN A 214 24.44 5.49 -0.07
CA GLN A 214 23.51 5.94 -1.11
C GLN A 214 23.04 4.82 -2.05
N ILE A 215 23.85 3.78 -2.25
CA ILE A 215 23.51 2.64 -3.13
C ILE A 215 22.70 1.57 -2.38
N GLY A 216 22.46 1.76 -1.08
CA GLY A 216 21.71 0.81 -0.24
C GLY A 216 22.58 -0.31 0.34
N CYS A 217 23.89 -0.29 0.12
CA CYS A 217 24.85 -1.22 0.71
C CYS A 217 25.27 -0.75 2.12
N GLY A 218 24.29 -0.54 3.00
CA GLY A 218 24.51 0.02 4.34
C GLY A 218 25.49 -0.78 5.19
N GLY A 219 25.53 -2.11 5.03
CA GLY A 219 26.43 -2.98 5.81
C GLY A 219 27.90 -2.68 5.55
N VAL A 220 28.27 -2.53 4.27
CA VAL A 220 29.65 -2.18 3.86
C VAL A 220 30.00 -0.75 4.30
N ALA A 221 29.03 0.18 4.25
CA ALA A 221 29.23 1.54 4.74
C ALA A 221 29.57 1.57 6.24
N LEU A 222 28.90 0.73 7.05
CA LEU A 222 29.17 0.61 8.48
C LEU A 222 30.48 -0.12 8.79
N GLU A 223 30.85 -1.13 8.01
CA GLU A 223 32.16 -1.78 8.13
C GLU A 223 33.30 -0.79 7.85
N LEU A 224 33.16 0.04 6.81
CA LEU A 224 34.11 1.10 6.51
C LEU A 224 34.16 2.18 7.60
N PHE A 225 33.01 2.50 8.21
CA PHE A 225 32.94 3.41 9.35
C PHE A 225 33.68 2.88 10.58
N ASP A 226 33.52 1.59 10.90
CA ASP A 226 34.24 0.94 11.99
C ASP A 226 35.75 0.93 11.73
N ARG A 227 36.16 0.53 10.52
CA ARG A 227 37.57 0.56 10.10
C ARG A 227 38.20 1.96 10.16
N MET A 228 37.46 3.00 9.76
CA MET A 228 37.88 4.39 9.89
C MET A 228 38.20 4.74 11.34
N GLY A 229 37.39 4.27 12.29
CA GLY A 229 37.60 4.42 13.73
C GLY A 229 38.82 3.65 14.24
N ILE A 230 39.02 2.40 13.79
CA ILE A 230 40.18 1.56 14.15
C ILE A 230 41.50 2.21 13.68
N GLU A 231 41.51 2.83 12.50
CA GLU A 231 42.68 3.56 11.97
C GLU A 231 42.88 4.94 12.63
N GLY A 232 42.06 5.30 13.62
CA GLY A 232 42.17 6.54 14.39
C GLY A 232 41.73 7.79 13.64
N VAL A 233 41.01 7.64 12.52
CA VAL A 233 40.51 8.77 11.72
C VAL A 233 39.18 9.23 12.29
N ARG A 234 39.10 10.50 12.69
CA ARG A 234 37.86 11.05 13.25
C ARG A 234 36.80 11.26 12.16
N PRO A 235 35.58 10.71 12.31
CA PRO A 235 34.47 11.00 11.42
C PRO A 235 34.06 12.47 11.56
N ASP A 236 33.74 13.10 10.44
CA ASP A 236 33.08 14.39 10.44
C ASP A 236 31.56 14.24 10.41
N ARG A 237 30.84 15.37 10.46
CA ARG A 237 29.37 15.40 10.43
C ARG A 237 28.75 14.72 9.20
N PHE A 238 29.43 14.71 8.05
CA PHE A 238 28.92 14.10 6.83
C PHE A 238 29.02 12.58 6.91
N VAL A 239 30.13 12.05 7.43
CA VAL A 239 30.28 10.61 7.68
C VAL A 239 29.27 10.13 8.71
N LEU A 240 29.11 10.86 9.82
CA LEU A 240 28.13 10.51 10.84
C LEU A 240 26.71 10.47 10.24
N ALA A 241 26.33 11.47 9.45
CA ALA A 241 25.06 11.46 8.73
C ALA A 241 24.92 10.26 7.78
N SER A 242 25.95 9.92 7.00
CA SER A 242 25.92 8.75 6.11
C SER A 242 25.85 7.42 6.87
N ALA A 243 26.57 7.28 7.98
CA ALA A 243 26.55 6.09 8.81
C ALA A 243 25.20 5.91 9.52
N VAL A 244 24.62 6.99 10.07
CA VAL A 244 23.26 6.95 10.64
C VAL A 244 22.23 6.62 9.55
N SER A 245 22.36 7.19 8.35
CA SER A 245 21.48 6.87 7.22
C SER A 245 21.59 5.39 6.81
N ALA A 246 22.78 4.79 6.88
CA ALA A 246 22.99 3.37 6.64
C ALA A 246 22.32 2.52 7.74
N CYS A 247 22.44 2.91 9.02
CA CYS A 247 21.70 2.28 10.12
C CYS A 247 20.19 2.39 9.92
N SER A 248 19.69 3.56 9.49
CA SER A 248 18.28 3.83 9.23
C SER A 248 17.73 2.92 8.12
N ALA A 249 18.46 2.81 7.00
CA ALA A 249 18.08 1.94 5.89
C ALA A 249 18.09 0.44 6.25
N LEU A 250 18.94 0.03 7.20
CA LEU A 250 19.04 -1.36 7.67
C LEU A 250 18.13 -1.67 8.86
N GLY A 251 17.46 -0.68 9.46
CA GLY A 251 16.77 -0.86 10.74
C GLY A 251 17.70 -1.20 11.91
N PHE A 252 19.01 -0.90 11.81
CA PHE A 252 20.01 -1.25 12.82
C PHE A 252 20.05 -0.25 13.97
N LEU A 253 19.05 -0.36 14.85
CA LEU A 253 18.86 0.56 15.98
C LEU A 253 20.06 0.63 16.93
N GLU A 254 20.71 -0.50 17.22
CA GLU A 254 21.81 -0.54 18.19
C GLU A 254 23.06 0.19 17.70
N GLY A 255 23.46 -0.02 16.44
CA GLY A 255 24.53 0.77 15.82
C GLY A 255 24.19 2.25 15.74
N GLY A 256 22.94 2.57 15.41
CA GLY A 256 22.46 3.95 15.42
C GLY A 256 22.58 4.63 16.80
N ARG A 257 22.26 3.92 17.89
CA ARG A 257 22.45 4.41 19.27
C ARG A 257 23.91 4.63 19.62
N GLN A 258 24.81 3.75 19.17
CA GLN A 258 26.25 3.91 19.38
C GLN A 258 26.78 5.15 18.66
N ILE A 259 26.38 5.37 17.41
CA ILE A 259 26.76 6.55 16.63
C ILE A 259 26.16 7.83 17.25
N HIS A 260 24.92 7.78 17.73
CA HIS A 260 24.30 8.89 18.46
C HIS A 260 25.11 9.22 19.75
N GLY A 261 25.47 8.22 20.55
CA GLY A 261 26.31 8.40 21.73
C GLY A 261 27.70 8.95 21.41
N TYR A 262 28.29 8.53 20.28
CA TYR A 262 29.54 9.11 19.77
C TYR A 262 29.36 10.59 19.40
N ALA A 263 28.32 10.91 18.62
CA ALA A 263 28.02 12.27 18.19
C ALA A 263 27.76 13.24 19.36
N TYR A 264 27.12 12.74 20.43
CA TYR A 264 26.93 13.44 21.69
C TYR A 264 28.29 13.76 22.35
N ARG A 265 29.16 12.75 22.49
CA ARG A 265 30.49 12.90 23.10
C ARG A 265 31.43 13.81 22.34
N THR A 266 31.31 13.88 21.01
CA THR A 266 32.14 14.74 20.17
C THR A 266 31.58 16.16 19.98
N ALA A 267 30.46 16.49 20.67
CA ALA A 267 29.75 17.76 20.54
C ALA A 267 29.30 18.09 19.09
N THR A 268 29.14 17.06 18.26
CA THR A 268 28.63 17.19 16.89
C THR A 268 27.11 17.11 16.82
N GLU A 269 26.43 16.84 17.95
CA GLU A 269 24.97 16.86 18.06
C GLU A 269 24.38 18.22 17.67
N THR A 270 25.08 19.34 17.87
CA THR A 270 24.55 20.67 17.53
C THR A 270 24.32 20.89 16.03
N ASP A 271 24.88 20.04 15.16
CA ASP A 271 24.63 20.14 13.72
C ASP A 271 23.21 19.63 13.39
N THR A 272 22.33 20.55 12.99
CA THR A 272 20.94 20.27 12.54
C THR A 272 20.85 19.12 11.54
N SER A 273 21.85 18.96 10.65
CA SER A 273 21.88 17.87 9.67
C SER A 273 22.04 16.48 10.30
N VAL A 274 22.83 16.36 11.37
CA VAL A 274 23.04 15.07 12.07
C VAL A 274 21.80 14.72 12.88
N ILE A 275 21.20 15.70 13.58
CA ILE A 275 19.94 15.49 14.32
C ILE A 275 18.82 15.04 13.38
N ASN A 276 18.65 15.67 12.21
CA ASN A 276 17.59 15.29 11.27
C ASN A 276 17.72 13.81 10.83
N VAL A 277 18.94 13.32 10.55
CA VAL A 277 19.14 11.90 10.19
C VAL A 277 18.95 10.97 11.39
N LEU A 278 19.27 11.41 12.62
CA LEU A 278 18.96 10.67 13.84
C LEU A 278 17.45 10.57 14.08
N ILE A 279 16.69 11.64 13.83
CA ILE A 279 15.23 11.62 13.88
C ILE A 279 14.70 10.58 12.87
N ASP A 280 15.16 10.61 11.61
CA ASP A 280 14.78 9.62 10.59
C ASP A 280 15.09 8.18 11.03
N LEU A 281 16.29 7.92 11.57
CA LEU A 281 16.67 6.62 12.13
C LEU A 281 15.67 6.13 13.18
N TYR A 282 15.36 6.98 14.17
CA TYR A 282 14.45 6.60 15.26
C TYR A 282 13.02 6.41 14.75
N CYS A 283 12.57 7.22 13.78
CA CYS A 283 11.27 7.03 13.13
C CYS A 283 11.19 5.70 12.39
N LYS A 284 12.19 5.34 11.57
CA LYS A 284 12.20 4.05 10.84
C LYS A 284 12.36 2.83 11.74
N CYS A 285 12.94 2.99 12.92
CA CYS A 285 13.02 1.95 13.95
C CYS A 285 11.81 1.95 14.91
N SER A 286 10.72 2.65 14.58
CA SER A 286 9.49 2.77 15.38
C SER A 286 9.71 3.24 16.82
N ARG A 287 10.70 4.12 17.04
CA ARG A 287 11.02 4.77 18.32
C ARG A 287 10.67 6.27 18.29
N LEU A 288 9.40 6.58 18.00
CA LEU A 288 8.91 7.95 17.84
C LEU A 288 9.12 8.85 19.06
N SER A 289 9.08 8.29 20.28
CA SER A 289 9.31 9.07 21.51
C SER A 289 10.72 9.68 21.55
N GLU A 290 11.73 8.92 21.11
CA GLU A 290 13.12 9.40 21.05
C GLU A 290 13.30 10.40 19.91
N ALA A 291 12.67 10.16 18.76
CA ALA A 291 12.67 11.08 17.63
C ALA A 291 12.05 12.44 18.02
N ARG A 292 10.90 12.41 18.70
CA ARG A 292 10.20 13.58 19.25
C ARG A 292 11.08 14.35 20.22
N ARG A 293 11.72 13.63 21.15
CA ARG A 293 12.62 14.24 22.15
C ARG A 293 13.79 14.96 21.50
N LEU A 294 14.43 14.34 20.50
CA LEU A 294 15.48 14.99 19.72
C LEU A 294 14.98 16.24 19.02
N PHE A 295 13.81 16.17 18.37
CA PHE A 295 13.19 17.32 17.72
C PHE A 295 12.90 18.46 18.71
N ASP A 296 12.44 18.16 19.93
CA ASP A 296 12.15 19.14 20.98
C ASP A 296 13.41 19.80 21.55
N CYS A 297 14.52 19.07 21.62
CA CYS A 297 15.80 19.59 22.07
C CYS A 297 16.53 20.47 21.02
N MET A 298 16.06 20.53 19.77
CA MET A 298 16.70 21.35 18.74
C MET A 298 16.56 22.85 19.06
N GLU A 299 17.69 23.55 19.14
CA GLU A 299 17.72 25.01 19.31
C GLU A 299 17.25 25.74 18.03
N TYR A 300 17.66 25.25 16.87
CA TYR A 300 17.24 25.75 15.56
C TYR A 300 16.64 24.61 14.72
N ARG A 301 15.37 24.78 14.34
CA ARG A 301 14.65 23.86 13.45
C ARG A 301 14.55 24.49 12.07
N ASN A 302 14.91 23.74 11.05
CA ASN A 302 14.70 24.14 9.67
C ASN A 302 13.55 23.35 9.03
N LEU A 303 13.23 23.67 7.77
CA LEU A 303 12.23 22.94 6.99
C LEU A 303 12.42 21.42 7.04
N VAL A 304 13.66 20.94 6.85
CA VAL A 304 14.00 19.51 6.87
C VAL A 304 13.69 18.86 8.23
N SER A 305 13.93 19.56 9.35
CA SER A 305 13.60 19.06 10.68
C SER A 305 12.10 18.81 10.82
N TRP A 306 11.27 19.76 10.39
CA TRP A 306 9.81 19.63 10.43
C TRP A 306 9.32 18.51 9.52
N THR A 307 9.76 18.48 8.27
CA THR A 307 9.32 17.48 7.28
C THR A 307 9.71 16.06 7.68
N THR A 308 10.90 15.87 8.26
CA THR A 308 11.35 14.57 8.76
C THR A 308 10.47 14.07 9.90
N MET A 309 10.06 14.97 10.82
CA MET A 309 9.18 14.59 11.93
C MET A 309 7.74 14.29 11.46
N ILE A 310 7.20 15.09 10.53
CA ILE A 310 5.87 14.86 9.93
C ILE A 310 5.85 13.51 9.20
N SER A 311 6.84 13.26 8.34
CA SER A 311 6.95 11.98 7.62
C SER A 311 7.14 10.81 8.59
N GLY A 312 7.90 11.00 9.67
CA GLY A 312 8.10 9.99 10.71
C GLY A 312 6.80 9.58 11.42
N TYR A 313 5.95 10.54 11.78
CA TYR A 313 4.63 10.25 12.35
C TYR A 313 3.72 9.53 11.35
N MET A 314 3.65 10.01 10.10
CA MET A 314 2.90 9.38 9.02
C MET A 314 3.34 7.91 8.79
N GLN A 315 4.64 7.65 8.70
CA GLN A 315 5.18 6.30 8.46
C GLN A 315 4.86 5.29 9.57
N ASN A 316 4.57 5.76 10.77
CA ASN A 316 4.23 4.92 11.92
C ASN A 316 2.73 4.96 12.28
N SER A 317 1.88 5.45 11.35
CA SER A 317 0.41 5.50 11.51
C SER A 317 -0.09 6.40 12.66
N PHE A 318 0.70 7.39 13.07
CA PHE A 318 0.31 8.45 14.01
C PHE A 318 -0.14 9.70 13.24
N ASP A 319 -1.20 9.53 12.45
CA ASP A 319 -1.63 10.52 11.45
C ASP A 319 -2.16 11.82 12.07
N ALA A 320 -2.74 11.77 13.27
CA ALA A 320 -3.26 12.96 13.96
C ALA A 320 -2.11 13.87 14.45
N GLU A 321 -1.04 13.26 14.96
CA GLU A 321 0.18 13.94 15.37
C GLU A 321 0.93 14.52 14.17
N SER A 322 0.92 13.81 13.03
CA SER A 322 1.43 14.31 11.74
C SER A 322 0.73 15.62 11.33
N ILE A 323 -0.61 15.66 11.36
CA ILE A 323 -1.43 16.87 11.11
C ILE A 323 -1.09 18.00 12.08
N THR A 324 -0.97 17.68 13.37
CA THR A 324 -0.61 18.66 14.40
C THR A 324 0.77 19.26 14.14
N MET A 325 1.73 18.44 13.73
CA MET A 325 3.09 18.90 13.40
C MET A 325 3.16 19.80 12.19
N PHE A 326 2.39 19.50 11.14
CA PHE A 326 2.27 20.35 9.97
C PHE A 326 1.68 21.73 10.31
N TRP A 327 0.67 21.75 11.20
CA TRP A 327 0.11 23.00 11.69
C TRP A 327 1.14 23.84 12.46
N ASN A 328 1.88 23.20 13.38
CA ASN A 328 2.94 23.86 14.15
C ASN A 328 4.06 24.43 13.26
N MET A 329 4.44 23.69 12.21
CA MET A 329 5.39 24.16 11.20
C MET A 329 4.91 25.44 10.51
N SER A 330 3.63 25.48 10.11
CA SER A 330 3.01 26.64 9.46
C SER A 330 2.90 27.84 10.40
N GLN A 331 2.53 27.62 11.67
CA GLN A 331 2.49 28.66 12.70
C GLN A 331 3.87 29.24 13.01
N ALA A 332 4.92 28.43 12.92
CA ALA A 332 6.31 28.86 13.04
C ALA A 332 6.82 29.64 11.80
N GLY A 333 5.97 29.86 10.79
CA GLY A 333 6.27 30.65 9.60
C GLY A 333 7.02 29.90 8.49
N TRP A 334 7.17 28.57 8.61
CA TRP A 334 7.80 27.76 7.58
C TRP A 334 6.80 27.43 6.47
N GLN A 335 7.23 27.55 5.22
CA GLN A 335 6.44 27.14 4.06
C GLN A 335 6.62 25.63 3.82
N PRO A 336 5.53 24.84 3.80
CA PRO A 336 5.56 23.45 3.39
C PRO A 336 6.15 23.25 2.00
N ASP A 337 7.03 22.27 1.86
CA ASP A 337 7.50 21.80 0.55
C ASP A 337 6.67 20.60 0.07
N GLY A 338 6.97 20.10 -1.13
CA GLY A 338 6.29 18.95 -1.70
C GLY A 338 6.32 17.72 -0.78
N PHE A 339 7.44 17.47 -0.08
CA PHE A 339 7.57 16.34 0.84
C PHE A 339 6.65 16.46 2.07
N ALA A 340 6.56 17.65 2.66
CA ALA A 340 5.62 17.93 3.75
C ALA A 340 4.17 17.74 3.27
N CYS A 341 3.83 18.30 2.10
CA CYS A 341 2.51 18.20 1.47
C CYS A 341 2.11 16.74 1.20
N THR A 342 2.98 15.94 0.58
CA THR A 342 2.74 14.51 0.34
C THR A 342 2.53 13.75 1.65
N SER A 343 3.38 13.99 2.65
CA SER A 343 3.27 13.28 3.93
C SER A 343 1.95 13.60 4.65
N ILE A 344 1.53 14.86 4.61
CA ILE A 344 0.29 15.28 5.27
C ILE A 344 -0.96 14.87 4.51
N LEU A 345 -0.93 14.85 3.17
CA LEU A 345 -2.03 14.37 2.35
C LEU A 345 -2.30 12.88 2.60
N ASN A 346 -1.24 12.07 2.76
CA ASN A 346 -1.37 10.67 3.15
C ASN A 346 -2.04 10.53 4.53
N SER A 347 -1.60 11.29 5.54
CA SER A 347 -2.22 11.29 6.86
C SER A 347 -3.68 11.75 6.83
N CYS A 348 -4.02 12.75 6.00
CA CYS A 348 -5.41 13.16 5.79
C CYS A 348 -6.23 12.04 5.14
N GLY A 349 -5.67 11.31 4.16
CA GLY A 349 -6.33 10.17 3.53
C GLY A 349 -6.60 9.03 4.53
N SER A 350 -5.61 8.68 5.36
CA SER A 350 -5.75 7.64 6.40
C SER A 350 -6.83 7.96 7.43
N LEU A 351 -6.99 9.23 7.80
CA LEU A 351 -7.99 9.69 8.77
C LEU A 351 -9.33 10.10 8.14
N ALA A 352 -9.50 9.95 6.82
CA ALA A 352 -10.62 10.50 6.05
C ALA A 352 -10.87 12.00 6.33
N ALA A 353 -9.81 12.76 6.61
CA ALA A 353 -9.85 14.16 7.03
C ALA A 353 -9.95 15.12 5.82
N ILE A 354 -11.07 15.07 5.11
CA ILE A 354 -11.27 15.78 3.84
C ILE A 354 -11.10 17.31 3.94
N TRP A 355 -11.53 17.91 5.05
CA TRP A 355 -11.45 19.37 5.23
C TRP A 355 -10.00 19.87 5.32
N GLN A 356 -9.16 19.14 6.04
CA GLN A 356 -7.73 19.40 6.13
C GLN A 356 -7.07 19.14 4.77
N GLY A 357 -7.43 18.04 4.09
CA GLY A 357 -6.97 17.72 2.74
C GLY A 357 -7.27 18.84 1.72
N LYS A 358 -8.49 19.39 1.72
CA LYS A 358 -8.87 20.52 0.85
C LYS A 358 -8.09 21.80 1.15
N GLN A 359 -7.73 22.06 2.42
CA GLN A 359 -6.88 23.20 2.77
C GLN A 359 -5.46 23.04 2.24
N ILE A 360 -4.88 21.83 2.34
CA ILE A 360 -3.56 21.52 1.80
C ILE A 360 -3.58 21.60 0.28
N HIS A 361 -4.61 21.07 -0.39
CA HIS A 361 -4.77 21.21 -1.83
C HIS A 361 -4.77 22.69 -2.24
N ALA A 362 -5.57 23.54 -1.57
CA ALA A 362 -5.56 24.99 -1.84
C ALA A 362 -4.19 25.65 -1.62
N HIS A 363 -3.39 25.15 -0.66
CA HIS A 363 -2.01 25.60 -0.47
C HIS A 363 -1.12 25.19 -1.65
N VAL A 364 -1.20 23.93 -2.10
CA VAL A 364 -0.46 23.40 -3.26
C VAL A 364 -0.71 24.26 -4.51
N ILE A 365 -1.96 24.66 -4.76
CA ILE A 365 -2.33 25.60 -5.84
C ILE A 365 -1.61 26.95 -5.67
N LYS A 366 -1.68 27.53 -4.47
CA LYS A 366 -1.11 28.86 -4.18
C LYS A 366 0.41 28.91 -4.30
N THR A 367 1.09 27.80 -4.04
CA THR A 367 2.55 27.70 -4.05
C THR A 367 3.11 27.15 -5.35
N ASP A 368 2.27 26.92 -6.38
CA ASP A 368 2.66 26.33 -7.67
C ASP A 368 3.34 24.95 -7.52
N LEU A 369 2.95 24.20 -6.49
CA LEU A 369 3.39 22.82 -6.26
C LEU A 369 2.55 21.81 -7.03
N GLU A 370 1.53 22.27 -7.76
CA GLU A 370 0.68 21.42 -8.61
C GLU A 370 1.49 20.71 -9.69
N ALA A 371 2.64 21.21 -10.12
CA ALA A 371 3.48 20.53 -11.10
C ALA A 371 4.21 19.30 -10.53
N ASP A 372 4.31 19.16 -9.21
CA ASP A 372 5.03 18.07 -8.54
C ASP A 372 4.23 16.75 -8.61
N GLU A 373 4.83 15.74 -9.25
CA GLU A 373 4.22 14.41 -9.45
C GLU A 373 3.92 13.70 -8.11
N TYR A 374 4.75 13.87 -7.08
CA TYR A 374 4.54 13.23 -5.77
C TYR A 374 3.38 13.88 -5.01
N VAL A 375 3.25 15.20 -5.10
CA VAL A 375 2.14 15.93 -4.45
C VAL A 375 0.82 15.62 -5.14
N LYS A 376 0.80 15.58 -6.47
CA LYS A 376 -0.38 15.19 -7.26
C LYS A 376 -0.86 13.78 -6.96
N ASN A 377 0.04 12.81 -6.97
CA ASN A 377 -0.28 11.42 -6.63
C ASN A 377 -0.87 11.31 -5.21
N ALA A 378 -0.30 12.04 -4.25
CA ALA A 378 -0.83 12.09 -2.89
C ALA A 378 -2.20 12.78 -2.78
N LEU A 379 -2.49 13.78 -3.62
CA LEU A 379 -3.83 14.39 -3.70
C LEU A 379 -4.87 13.40 -4.22
N ILE A 380 -4.54 12.65 -5.27
CA ILE A 380 -5.43 11.61 -5.83
C ILE A 380 -5.72 10.55 -4.77
N ASP A 381 -4.69 10.00 -4.12
CA ASP A 381 -4.84 9.00 -3.06
C ASP A 381 -5.64 9.53 -1.86
N MET A 382 -5.37 10.76 -1.42
CA MET A 382 -6.11 11.40 -0.33
C MET A 382 -7.60 11.54 -0.66
N TYR A 383 -7.94 12.08 -1.83
CA TYR A 383 -9.34 12.22 -2.25
C TYR A 383 -10.03 10.87 -2.44
N ALA A 384 -9.32 9.88 -3.00
CA ALA A 384 -9.84 8.53 -3.15
C ALA A 384 -10.13 7.88 -1.79
N LYS A 385 -9.21 7.96 -0.83
CA LYS A 385 -9.41 7.42 0.53
C LYS A 385 -10.49 8.15 1.32
N CYS A 386 -10.75 9.41 1.02
CA CYS A 386 -11.85 10.20 1.61
C CYS A 386 -13.19 10.04 0.87
N GLU A 387 -13.33 9.06 -0.04
CA GLU A 387 -14.55 8.80 -0.82
C GLU A 387 -14.99 9.95 -1.77
N HIS A 388 -14.07 10.84 -2.11
CA HIS A 388 -14.29 11.98 -3.01
C HIS A 388 -13.71 11.72 -4.42
N LEU A 389 -14.18 10.66 -5.09
CA LEU A 389 -13.66 10.20 -6.39
C LEU A 389 -13.83 11.22 -7.52
N THR A 390 -14.82 12.12 -7.44
CA THR A 390 -15.02 13.19 -8.41
C THR A 390 -13.87 14.20 -8.40
N GLU A 391 -13.45 14.63 -7.21
CA GLU A 391 -12.30 15.52 -7.03
C GLU A 391 -10.99 14.79 -7.37
N ALA A 392 -10.85 13.52 -6.97
CA ALA A 392 -9.70 12.70 -7.37
C ALA A 392 -9.56 12.64 -8.89
N ARG A 393 -10.68 12.42 -9.60
CA ARG A 393 -10.72 12.39 -11.06
C ARG A 393 -10.38 13.74 -11.69
N ALA A 394 -10.84 14.84 -11.10
CA ALA A 394 -10.51 16.18 -11.58
C ALA A 394 -9.00 16.48 -11.47
N VAL A 395 -8.36 16.09 -10.35
CA VAL A 395 -6.90 16.22 -10.17
C VAL A 395 -6.15 15.34 -11.17
N PHE A 396 -6.64 14.12 -11.41
CA PHE A 396 -6.07 13.20 -12.40
C PHE A 396 -6.21 13.70 -13.85
N ASP A 397 -7.36 14.24 -14.24
CA ASP A 397 -7.54 14.73 -15.61
C ASP A 397 -6.78 16.05 -15.87
N ALA A 398 -6.36 16.77 -14.82
CA ALA A 398 -5.46 17.91 -14.91
C ALA A 398 -3.99 17.53 -15.14
N LEU A 399 -3.64 16.24 -15.24
CA LEU A 399 -2.28 15.76 -15.50
C LEU A 399 -1.82 16.12 -16.92
N ALA A 400 -0.67 16.80 -17.02
CA ALA A 400 0.01 17.08 -18.29
C ALA A 400 0.93 15.94 -18.74
N SER A 401 1.29 15.03 -17.83
CA SER A 401 2.12 13.85 -18.07
C SER A 401 1.48 12.62 -17.44
N ASP A 402 1.19 11.61 -18.27
CA ASP A 402 0.64 10.32 -17.82
C ASP A 402 1.77 9.48 -17.18
N ASP A 403 1.68 9.17 -15.89
CA ASP A 403 2.58 8.25 -15.19
C ASP A 403 1.83 7.02 -14.65
N THR A 404 2.53 5.91 -14.45
CA THR A 404 1.91 4.66 -13.97
C THR A 404 1.33 4.79 -12.55
N ILE A 405 1.89 5.68 -11.72
CA ILE A 405 1.48 5.85 -10.33
C ILE A 405 0.09 6.51 -10.24
N SER A 406 -0.16 7.57 -11.01
CA SER A 406 -1.47 8.25 -11.01
C SER A 406 -2.60 7.32 -11.47
N TYR A 407 -2.35 6.52 -12.52
CA TYR A 407 -3.34 5.57 -13.01
C TYR A 407 -3.63 4.47 -11.98
N ASN A 408 -2.60 3.97 -11.29
CA ASN A 408 -2.79 2.99 -10.23
C ASN A 408 -3.59 3.54 -9.05
N ALA A 409 -3.31 4.78 -8.63
CA ALA A 409 -4.06 5.43 -7.56
C ALA A 409 -5.55 5.60 -7.92
N MET A 410 -5.86 5.98 -9.17
CA MET A 410 -7.24 6.06 -9.65
C MET A 410 -7.92 4.69 -9.76
N ILE A 411 -7.22 3.68 -10.30
CA ILE A 411 -7.76 2.31 -10.42
C ILE A 411 -8.04 1.74 -9.03
N GLU A 412 -7.11 1.90 -8.08
CA GLU A 412 -7.30 1.48 -6.69
C GLU A 412 -8.46 2.23 -6.03
N GLY A 413 -8.56 3.54 -6.26
CA GLY A 413 -9.68 4.36 -5.78
C GLY A 413 -11.02 3.82 -6.25
N TYR A 414 -11.25 3.67 -7.55
CA TYR A 414 -12.50 3.10 -8.07
C TYR A 414 -12.72 1.64 -7.64
N ALA A 415 -11.64 0.84 -7.58
CA ALA A 415 -11.71 -0.56 -7.16
C ALA A 415 -12.21 -0.73 -5.72
N LYS A 416 -11.69 0.05 -4.76
CA LYS A 416 -12.11 0.01 -3.36
C LYS A 416 -13.58 0.37 -3.16
N HIS A 417 -14.11 1.26 -4.01
CA HIS A 417 -15.52 1.67 -3.96
C HIS A 417 -16.44 0.74 -4.77
N GLY A 418 -15.89 -0.33 -5.35
CA GLY A 418 -16.66 -1.28 -6.14
C GLY A 418 -17.14 -0.74 -7.48
N ASP A 419 -16.57 0.35 -8.01
CA ASP A 419 -16.86 0.84 -9.36
C ASP A 419 -15.91 0.20 -10.39
N LEU A 420 -16.19 -1.06 -10.72
CA LEU A 420 -15.40 -1.82 -11.68
C LEU A 420 -15.44 -1.20 -13.10
N ALA A 421 -16.52 -0.53 -13.45
CA ALA A 421 -16.70 0.04 -14.79
C ALA A 421 -15.70 1.18 -15.03
N GLU A 422 -15.62 2.13 -14.11
CA GLU A 422 -14.65 3.23 -14.22
C GLU A 422 -13.21 2.76 -13.97
N ALA A 423 -12.97 1.80 -13.07
CA ALA A 423 -11.64 1.20 -12.91
C ALA A 423 -11.12 0.59 -14.23
N MET A 424 -11.98 -0.13 -14.96
CA MET A 424 -11.65 -0.69 -16.28
C MET A 424 -11.51 0.39 -17.36
N ASN A 425 -12.25 1.49 -17.26
CA ASN A 425 -12.12 2.64 -18.17
C ASN A 425 -10.73 3.30 -18.05
N ILE A 426 -10.30 3.56 -16.81
CA ILE A 426 -8.95 4.09 -16.53
C ILE A 426 -7.87 3.10 -17.00
N PHE A 427 -8.03 1.80 -16.73
CA PHE A 427 -7.10 0.78 -17.20
C PHE A 427 -6.98 0.72 -18.73
N ARG A 428 -8.09 0.83 -19.46
CA ARG A 428 -8.07 0.90 -20.94
C ARG A 428 -7.34 2.14 -21.43
N ARG A 429 -7.54 3.29 -20.78
CA ARG A 429 -6.81 4.53 -21.08
C ARG A 429 -5.31 4.36 -20.81
N MET A 430 -4.91 3.70 -19.73
CA MET A 430 -3.50 3.38 -19.42
C MET A 430 -2.84 2.61 -20.57
N ILE A 431 -3.50 1.56 -21.06
CA ILE A 431 -3.01 0.76 -22.19
C ILE A 431 -2.94 1.59 -23.47
N TYR A 432 -3.95 2.44 -23.72
CA TYR A 432 -3.97 3.32 -24.90
C TYR A 432 -2.79 4.30 -24.89
N CYS A 433 -2.45 4.85 -23.73
CA CYS A 433 -1.27 5.71 -23.55
C CYS A 433 0.06 4.93 -23.58
N SER A 434 0.05 3.62 -23.89
CA SER A 434 1.23 2.75 -23.94
C SER A 434 2.01 2.66 -22.61
N LEU A 435 1.34 2.95 -21.49
CA LEU A 435 1.90 2.72 -20.16
C LEU A 435 1.78 1.24 -19.83
N LYS A 436 2.89 0.64 -19.37
CA LYS A 436 2.92 -0.78 -19.00
C LYS A 436 2.23 -0.97 -17.64
N PRO A 437 1.14 -1.76 -17.55
CA PRO A 437 0.56 -2.14 -16.27
C PRO A 437 1.59 -2.83 -15.40
N ASN A 438 1.57 -2.53 -14.11
CA ASN A 438 2.38 -3.23 -13.13
C ASN A 438 1.50 -4.12 -12.26
N LEU A 439 2.11 -4.81 -11.31
CA LEU A 439 1.42 -5.76 -10.45
C LEU A 439 0.31 -5.10 -9.62
N LEU A 440 0.57 -3.89 -9.10
CA LEU A 440 -0.41 -3.12 -8.34
C LEU A 440 -1.67 -2.84 -9.17
N THR A 441 -1.50 -2.50 -10.46
CA THR A 441 -2.63 -2.32 -11.39
C THR A 441 -3.53 -3.56 -11.42
N PHE A 442 -2.93 -4.75 -11.57
CA PHE A 442 -3.68 -5.99 -11.68
C PHE A 442 -4.33 -6.41 -10.36
N VAL A 443 -3.64 -6.23 -9.23
CA VAL A 443 -4.21 -6.55 -7.91
C VAL A 443 -5.41 -5.67 -7.59
N SER A 444 -5.35 -4.36 -7.85
CA SER A 444 -6.50 -3.46 -7.65
C SER A 444 -7.69 -3.88 -8.52
N LEU A 445 -7.47 -4.24 -9.78
CA LEU A 445 -8.53 -4.75 -10.66
C LEU A 445 -9.09 -6.11 -10.21
N LEU A 446 -8.25 -7.01 -9.71
CA LEU A 446 -8.68 -8.29 -9.12
C LEU A 446 -9.54 -8.06 -7.87
N GLY A 447 -9.18 -7.12 -7.00
CA GLY A 447 -9.99 -6.75 -5.84
C GLY A 447 -11.39 -6.26 -6.24
N ALA A 448 -11.46 -5.39 -7.25
CA ALA A 448 -12.73 -4.91 -7.79
C ALA A 448 -13.56 -6.00 -8.48
N SER A 449 -12.92 -6.91 -9.22
CA SER A 449 -13.63 -8.00 -9.90
C SER A 449 -14.12 -9.05 -8.91
N SER A 450 -13.40 -9.26 -7.82
CA SER A 450 -13.78 -10.16 -6.73
C SER A 450 -15.04 -9.70 -6.01
N SER A 451 -15.15 -8.41 -5.66
CA SER A 451 -16.32 -7.87 -4.96
C SER A 451 -17.61 -7.93 -5.77
N GLN A 452 -17.51 -7.93 -7.10
CA GLN A 452 -18.65 -8.07 -8.02
C GLN A 452 -18.85 -9.50 -8.55
N LEU A 453 -18.07 -10.48 -8.08
CA LEU A 453 -18.08 -11.87 -8.57
C LEU A 453 -17.90 -12.00 -10.10
N ALA A 454 -17.17 -11.05 -10.71
CA ALA A 454 -16.91 -11.00 -12.15
C ALA A 454 -15.79 -11.97 -12.56
N ILE A 455 -16.14 -13.25 -12.64
CA ILE A 455 -15.19 -14.36 -12.79
C ILE A 455 -14.44 -14.35 -14.13
N ASP A 456 -15.12 -14.01 -15.23
CA ASP A 456 -14.54 -13.99 -16.56
C ASP A 456 -13.48 -12.89 -16.68
N LEU A 457 -13.72 -11.75 -16.05
CA LEU A 457 -12.76 -10.66 -15.99
C LEU A 457 -11.52 -11.05 -15.17
N SER A 458 -11.73 -11.71 -14.03
CA SER A 458 -10.64 -12.19 -13.18
C SER A 458 -9.72 -13.18 -13.91
N LYS A 459 -10.29 -14.10 -14.71
CA LYS A 459 -9.53 -15.00 -15.58
C LYS A 459 -8.77 -14.26 -16.69
N GLN A 460 -9.37 -13.24 -17.29
CA GLN A 460 -8.69 -12.39 -18.28
C GLN A 460 -7.50 -11.64 -17.66
N ILE A 461 -7.67 -11.07 -16.45
CA ILE A 461 -6.60 -10.38 -15.72
C ILE A 461 -5.48 -11.37 -15.37
N HIS A 462 -5.79 -12.56 -14.88
CA HIS A 462 -4.78 -13.59 -14.61
C HIS A 462 -4.00 -13.97 -15.88
N GLY A 463 -4.68 -14.12 -17.02
CA GLY A 463 -4.02 -14.32 -18.32
C GLY A 463 -3.11 -13.16 -18.73
N LEU A 464 -3.50 -11.90 -18.44
CA LEU A 464 -2.68 -10.71 -18.69
C LEU A 464 -1.44 -10.67 -17.79
N ILE A 465 -1.55 -11.06 -16.51
CA ILE A 465 -0.40 -11.18 -15.60
C ILE A 465 0.63 -12.13 -16.21
N ILE A 466 0.21 -13.33 -16.62
CA ILE A 466 1.07 -14.33 -17.25
C ILE A 466 1.70 -13.79 -18.54
N LYS A 467 0.89 -13.16 -19.42
CA LYS A 467 1.37 -12.63 -20.71
C LYS A 467 2.32 -11.43 -20.57
N SER A 468 2.16 -10.64 -19.51
CA SER A 468 2.98 -9.44 -19.26
C SER A 468 4.44 -9.77 -18.88
N GLY A 469 4.74 -11.05 -18.58
CA GLY A 469 6.04 -11.50 -18.11
C GLY A 469 6.38 -11.02 -16.70
N THR A 470 5.39 -10.53 -15.96
CA THR A 470 5.56 -10.13 -14.56
C THR A 470 5.63 -11.40 -13.72
N SER A 471 6.72 -11.62 -13.00
CA SER A 471 6.83 -12.75 -12.08
C SER A 471 5.72 -12.64 -11.04
N LEU A 472 4.94 -13.71 -10.88
CA LEU A 472 3.92 -13.78 -9.84
C LEU A 472 4.64 -13.76 -8.48
N ASP A 473 4.49 -12.67 -7.74
CA ASP A 473 4.98 -12.58 -6.37
C ASP A 473 3.91 -13.10 -5.38
N LEU A 474 4.27 -13.12 -4.10
CA LEU A 474 3.38 -13.59 -3.04
C LEU A 474 2.11 -12.71 -2.93
N TYR A 475 2.23 -11.41 -3.16
CA TYR A 475 1.11 -10.46 -3.01
C TYR A 475 0.04 -10.65 -4.08
N ALA A 476 0.43 -10.74 -5.35
CA ALA A 476 -0.52 -11.03 -6.43
C ALA A 476 -1.08 -12.44 -6.35
N ALA A 477 -0.30 -13.42 -5.89
CA ALA A 477 -0.80 -14.76 -5.68
C ALA A 477 -1.85 -14.82 -4.56
N SER A 478 -1.67 -14.09 -3.44
CA SER A 478 -2.73 -14.00 -2.42
C SER A 478 -4.01 -13.38 -2.96
N ALA A 479 -3.91 -12.32 -3.77
CA ALA A 479 -5.07 -11.68 -4.39
C ALA A 479 -5.80 -12.64 -5.35
N LEU A 480 -5.06 -13.39 -6.18
CA LEU A 480 -5.65 -14.40 -7.07
C LEU A 480 -6.32 -15.54 -6.29
N ILE A 481 -5.69 -16.04 -5.22
CA ILE A 481 -6.27 -17.08 -4.35
C ILE A 481 -7.57 -16.57 -3.73
N ASP A 482 -7.61 -15.34 -3.22
CA ASP A 482 -8.81 -14.72 -2.65
C ASP A 482 -9.94 -14.59 -3.69
N VAL A 483 -9.63 -14.07 -4.88
CA VAL A 483 -10.61 -13.93 -5.97
C VAL A 483 -11.19 -15.27 -6.38
N TYR A 484 -10.33 -16.26 -6.64
CA TYR A 484 -10.79 -17.59 -7.05
C TYR A 484 -11.58 -18.28 -5.94
N SER A 485 -11.22 -18.07 -4.68
CA SER A 485 -11.96 -18.62 -3.54
C SER A 485 -13.34 -17.99 -3.40
N LYS A 486 -13.46 -16.65 -3.48
CA LYS A 486 -14.76 -15.95 -3.40
C LYS A 486 -15.70 -16.29 -4.56
N CYS A 487 -15.16 -16.61 -5.74
CA CYS A 487 -15.93 -17.08 -6.89
C CYS A 487 -16.17 -18.61 -6.89
N SER A 488 -15.94 -19.30 -5.77
CA SER A 488 -16.11 -20.76 -5.61
C SER A 488 -15.29 -21.63 -6.59
N LEU A 489 -14.19 -21.10 -7.13
CA LEU A 489 -13.23 -21.82 -7.97
C LEU A 489 -11.98 -22.21 -7.16
N VAL A 490 -12.19 -22.95 -6.06
CA VAL A 490 -11.11 -23.34 -5.13
C VAL A 490 -10.02 -24.17 -5.82
N ASN A 491 -10.35 -24.93 -6.87
CA ASN A 491 -9.36 -25.68 -7.64
C ASN A 491 -8.36 -24.76 -8.39
N ASP A 492 -8.84 -23.65 -8.94
CA ASP A 492 -7.98 -22.66 -9.61
C ASP A 492 -7.12 -21.93 -8.57
N ALA A 493 -7.68 -21.62 -7.39
CA ALA A 493 -6.92 -21.09 -6.26
C ALA A 493 -5.80 -22.06 -5.82
N LYS A 494 -6.10 -23.36 -5.72
CA LYS A 494 -5.13 -24.42 -5.39
C LYS A 494 -4.05 -24.55 -6.46
N ALA A 495 -4.39 -24.35 -7.73
CA ALA A 495 -3.41 -24.33 -8.81
C ALA A 495 -2.42 -23.17 -8.65
N VAL A 496 -2.90 -21.95 -8.35
CA VAL A 496 -2.04 -20.78 -8.05
C VAL A 496 -1.15 -21.05 -6.83
N PHE A 497 -1.72 -21.60 -5.74
CA PHE A 497 -0.97 -21.98 -4.54
C PHE A 497 0.17 -22.97 -4.83
N ASN A 498 -0.10 -23.95 -5.70
CA ASN A 498 0.88 -24.97 -6.08
C ASN A 498 1.99 -24.45 -7.01
N MET A 499 1.76 -23.37 -7.76
CA MET A 499 2.78 -22.73 -8.61
C MET A 499 3.88 -22.03 -7.80
N LEU A 500 3.63 -21.70 -6.53
CA LEU A 500 4.59 -20.99 -5.67
C LEU A 500 5.64 -21.95 -5.06
N HIS A 501 6.93 -21.65 -5.28
CA HIS A 501 8.05 -22.40 -4.68
C HIS A 501 8.30 -22.07 -3.21
N TYR A 502 8.05 -20.82 -2.83
CA TYR A 502 8.12 -20.33 -1.46
C TYR A 502 6.75 -19.76 -1.10
N ARG A 503 6.27 -20.04 0.12
CA ARG A 503 4.96 -19.60 0.61
C ARG A 503 5.15 -19.03 1.99
N ASP A 504 4.76 -17.79 2.17
CA ASP A 504 4.72 -17.15 3.48
C ASP A 504 3.38 -17.43 4.17
N MET A 505 3.24 -16.91 5.39
CA MET A 505 2.06 -17.10 6.21
C MET A 505 0.77 -16.59 5.54
N VAL A 506 0.88 -15.51 4.74
CA VAL A 506 -0.27 -14.89 4.06
C VAL A 506 -0.84 -15.84 3.02
N ILE A 507 -0.01 -16.43 2.16
CA ILE A 507 -0.44 -17.40 1.15
C ILE A 507 -1.13 -18.62 1.78
N TRP A 508 -0.57 -19.15 2.88
CA TRP A 508 -1.18 -20.28 3.59
C TRP A 508 -2.55 -19.90 4.17
N ASN A 509 -2.65 -18.75 4.82
CA ASN A 509 -3.90 -18.27 5.38
C ASN A 509 -4.96 -18.02 4.30
N SER A 510 -4.60 -17.40 3.17
CA SER A 510 -5.51 -17.19 2.03
C SER A 510 -6.08 -18.51 1.52
N MET A 511 -5.27 -19.56 1.41
CA MET A 511 -5.74 -20.87 0.93
C MET A 511 -6.62 -21.59 1.97
N ILE A 512 -6.23 -21.56 3.26
CA ILE A 512 -7.02 -22.16 4.35
C ILE A 512 -8.38 -21.46 4.45
N PHE A 513 -8.39 -20.13 4.40
CA PHE A 513 -9.61 -19.32 4.43
C PHE A 513 -10.47 -19.56 3.18
N GLY A 514 -9.85 -19.70 2.02
CA GLY A 514 -10.54 -20.02 0.77
C GLY A 514 -11.30 -21.36 0.84
N HIS A 515 -10.70 -22.39 1.43
CA HIS A 515 -11.40 -23.66 1.70
C HIS A 515 -12.47 -23.51 2.80
N ALA A 516 -12.20 -22.75 3.85
CA ALA A 516 -13.14 -22.50 4.94
C ALA A 516 -14.44 -21.82 4.46
N GLN A 517 -14.32 -20.83 3.57
CA GLN A 517 -15.46 -20.09 3.00
C GLN A 517 -16.31 -20.91 2.03
N ASN A 518 -15.72 -21.92 1.37
CA ASN A 518 -16.40 -22.77 0.41
C ASN A 518 -16.88 -24.09 1.02
N GLU A 519 -17.09 -24.12 2.34
CA GLU A 519 -17.58 -25.28 3.10
C GLU A 519 -16.72 -26.56 2.95
N GLN A 520 -15.46 -26.42 2.53
CA GLN A 520 -14.49 -27.51 2.37
C GLN A 520 -13.61 -27.63 3.61
N GLY A 521 -14.25 -27.78 4.77
CA GLY A 521 -13.58 -27.77 6.07
C GLY A 521 -12.47 -28.82 6.23
N GLU A 522 -12.66 -30.03 5.71
CA GLU A 522 -11.64 -31.08 5.76
C GLU A 522 -10.35 -30.71 5.01
N GLU A 523 -10.46 -30.10 3.84
CA GLU A 523 -9.30 -29.67 3.06
C GLU A 523 -8.57 -28.53 3.76
N ALA A 524 -9.29 -27.62 4.42
CA ALA A 524 -8.70 -26.58 5.26
C ALA A 524 -7.87 -27.17 6.41
N VAL A 525 -8.38 -28.21 7.10
CA VAL A 525 -7.65 -28.90 8.17
C VAL A 525 -6.44 -29.67 7.62
N LYS A 526 -6.55 -30.28 6.44
CA LYS A 526 -5.39 -30.93 5.77
C LYS A 526 -4.30 -29.91 5.43
N LEU A 527 -4.66 -28.73 4.92
CA LEU A 527 -3.71 -27.65 4.65
C LEU A 527 -3.06 -27.13 5.93
N PHE A 528 -3.83 -27.02 7.03
CA PHE A 528 -3.27 -26.65 8.32
C PHE A 528 -2.23 -27.65 8.83
N ASN A 529 -2.49 -28.95 8.67
CA ASN A 529 -1.49 -29.96 9.01
C ASN A 529 -0.22 -29.83 8.14
N GLN A 530 -0.35 -29.49 6.86
CA GLN A 530 0.80 -29.21 6.00
C GLN A 530 1.57 -27.94 6.42
N LEU A 531 0.86 -26.89 6.85
CA LEU A 531 1.46 -25.68 7.42
C LEU A 531 2.30 -26.03 8.65
N LEU A 532 1.77 -26.82 9.59
CA LEU A 532 2.53 -27.26 10.78
C LEU A 532 3.78 -28.06 10.40
N LEU A 533 3.69 -28.94 9.39
CA LEU A 533 4.83 -29.70 8.89
C LEU A 533 5.91 -28.83 8.22
N SER A 534 5.54 -27.65 7.71
CA SER A 534 6.49 -26.69 7.15
C SER A 534 7.34 -25.96 8.19
N GLY A 535 7.04 -26.13 9.48
CA GLY A 535 7.77 -25.50 10.59
C GLY A 535 7.40 -24.04 10.85
N MET A 536 6.38 -23.50 10.16
CA MET A 536 5.87 -22.16 10.41
C MET A 536 4.87 -22.15 11.57
N ALA A 537 4.94 -21.12 12.41
CA ALA A 537 4.02 -20.95 13.53
C ALA A 537 2.69 -20.33 13.03
N PRO A 538 1.54 -20.95 13.31
CA PRO A 538 0.23 -20.36 13.02
C PRO A 538 0.05 -19.01 13.72
N ASN A 539 -0.64 -18.08 13.06
CA ASN A 539 -0.97 -16.77 13.63
C ASN A 539 -2.47 -16.64 13.92
N GLU A 540 -2.89 -15.49 14.46
CA GLU A 540 -4.27 -15.16 14.79
C GLU A 540 -5.24 -15.44 13.62
N PHE A 541 -4.87 -15.04 12.40
CA PHE A 541 -5.69 -15.23 11.20
C PHE A 541 -5.88 -16.70 10.82
N THR A 542 -4.86 -17.56 11.02
CA THR A 542 -4.99 -19.00 10.80
C THR A 542 -6.04 -19.60 11.71
N PHE A 543 -5.99 -19.23 13.00
CA PHE A 543 -6.91 -19.77 13.98
C PHE A 543 -8.33 -19.27 13.76
N VAL A 544 -8.54 -18.01 13.38
CA VAL A 544 -9.86 -17.50 12.96
C VAL A 544 -10.43 -18.35 11.82
N ALA A 545 -9.63 -18.66 10.79
CA ALA A 545 -10.07 -19.50 9.68
C ALA A 545 -10.48 -20.92 10.13
N LEU A 546 -9.68 -21.55 10.99
CA LEU A 546 -9.96 -22.90 11.50
C LEU A 546 -11.13 -22.97 12.47
N VAL A 547 -11.30 -21.97 13.32
CA VAL A 547 -12.45 -21.85 14.22
C VAL A 547 -13.72 -21.61 13.40
N THR A 548 -13.63 -20.83 12.31
CA THR A 548 -14.73 -20.69 11.34
C THR A 548 -15.09 -22.04 10.71
N VAL A 549 -14.10 -22.86 10.34
CA VAL A 549 -14.35 -24.23 9.85
C VAL A 549 -15.05 -25.09 10.90
N ALA A 550 -14.63 -25.03 12.17
CA ALA A 550 -15.31 -25.76 13.23
C ALA A 550 -16.75 -25.27 13.45
N SER A 551 -16.97 -23.96 13.34
CA SER A 551 -18.28 -23.30 13.44
C SER A 551 -19.22 -23.74 12.31
N THR A 552 -18.76 -23.75 11.05
CA THR A 552 -19.57 -24.16 9.88
C THR A 552 -19.86 -25.65 9.87
N LEU A 553 -18.91 -26.49 10.25
CA LEU A 553 -19.12 -27.93 10.41
C LEU A 553 -19.94 -28.28 11.66
N THR A 554 -20.24 -27.29 12.53
CA THR A 554 -20.82 -27.50 13.86
C THR A 554 -20.05 -28.54 14.70
N SER A 555 -18.74 -28.67 14.47
CA SER A 555 -17.90 -29.72 15.05
C SER A 555 -17.20 -29.25 16.32
N MET A 556 -17.82 -29.55 17.46
CA MET A 556 -17.28 -29.20 18.78
C MET A 556 -15.91 -29.85 19.06
N PHE A 557 -15.66 -31.04 18.51
CA PHE A 557 -14.39 -31.73 18.66
C PHE A 557 -13.22 -30.93 18.06
N HIS A 558 -13.37 -30.47 16.81
CA HIS A 558 -12.38 -29.61 16.17
C HIS A 558 -12.28 -28.25 16.85
N GLY A 559 -13.42 -27.67 17.25
CA GLY A 559 -13.47 -26.40 17.98
C GLY A 559 -12.64 -26.41 19.27
N LEU A 560 -12.77 -27.47 20.09
CA LEU A 560 -11.97 -27.63 21.32
C LEU A 560 -10.48 -27.83 21.03
N GLN A 561 -10.13 -28.57 19.97
CA GLN A 561 -8.72 -28.74 19.59
C GLN A 561 -8.09 -27.41 19.18
N PHE A 562 -8.76 -26.64 18.33
CA PHE A 562 -8.26 -25.33 17.91
C PHE A 562 -8.20 -24.35 19.06
N HIS A 563 -9.20 -24.33 19.95
CA HIS A 563 -9.17 -23.50 21.16
C HIS A 563 -7.97 -23.84 22.06
N ALA A 564 -7.67 -25.13 22.27
CA ALA A 564 -6.49 -25.53 23.03
C ALA A 564 -5.18 -25.10 22.36
N GLN A 565 -5.11 -25.09 21.02
CA GLN A 565 -3.94 -24.60 20.29
C GLN A 565 -3.79 -23.08 20.35
N ILE A 566 -4.90 -22.34 20.28
CA ILE A 566 -4.94 -20.88 20.46
C ILE A 566 -4.35 -20.47 21.82
N ILE A 567 -4.73 -21.19 22.88
CA ILE A 567 -4.18 -20.96 24.23
C ILE A 567 -2.67 -21.25 24.25
N LYS A 568 -2.22 -22.35 23.62
CA LYS A 568 -0.78 -22.69 23.55
C LYS A 568 0.03 -21.68 22.73
N ALA A 569 -0.57 -21.09 21.70
CA ALA A 569 0.06 -20.07 20.86
C ALA A 569 0.09 -18.69 21.53
N GLY A 570 -0.66 -18.48 22.62
CA GLY A 570 -0.72 -17.20 23.33
C GLY A 570 -1.50 -16.11 22.61
N VAL A 571 -2.34 -16.47 21.64
CA VAL A 571 -3.17 -15.54 20.83
C VAL A 571 -4.62 -15.48 21.30
N ASN A 572 -4.91 -16.01 22.49
CA ASN A 572 -6.27 -16.09 23.05
C ASN A 572 -6.87 -14.73 23.45
N ASN A 573 -6.04 -13.70 23.63
CA ASN A 573 -6.49 -12.35 23.98
C ASN A 573 -6.74 -11.47 22.74
N ASP A 574 -6.49 -11.98 21.54
CA ASP A 574 -6.79 -11.26 20.30
C ASP A 574 -8.32 -11.13 20.12
N SER A 575 -8.77 -9.94 19.70
CA SER A 575 -10.21 -9.65 19.56
C SER A 575 -10.86 -10.49 18.46
N HIS A 576 -10.19 -10.68 17.33
CA HIS A 576 -10.71 -11.47 16.21
C HIS A 576 -10.81 -12.95 16.57
N VAL A 577 -9.80 -13.49 17.26
CA VAL A 577 -9.81 -14.88 17.74
C VAL A 577 -10.92 -15.10 18.77
N SER A 578 -11.07 -14.18 19.72
CA SER A 578 -12.12 -14.26 20.76
C SER A 578 -13.52 -14.24 20.14
N ASN A 579 -13.76 -13.34 19.18
CA ASN A 579 -15.04 -13.25 18.47
C ASN A 579 -15.34 -14.52 17.67
N ALA A 580 -14.35 -15.08 16.97
CA ALA A 580 -14.52 -16.34 16.24
C ALA A 580 -14.85 -17.51 17.19
N LEU A 581 -14.21 -17.57 18.36
CA LEU A 581 -14.49 -18.60 19.37
C LEU A 581 -15.91 -18.47 19.92
N ILE A 582 -16.37 -17.26 20.24
CA ILE A 582 -17.75 -17.00 20.69
C ILE A 582 -18.74 -17.50 19.64
N ASP A 583 -18.55 -17.15 18.37
CA ASP A 583 -19.39 -17.61 17.25
C ASP A 583 -19.37 -19.15 17.10
N MET A 584 -18.21 -19.79 17.25
CA MET A 584 -18.09 -21.24 17.16
C MET A 584 -18.84 -21.95 18.29
N TYR A 585 -18.61 -21.55 19.55
CA TYR A 585 -19.34 -22.12 20.69
C TYR A 585 -20.86 -21.92 20.55
N ALA A 586 -21.26 -20.74 20.08
CA ALA A 586 -22.64 -20.41 19.77
C ALA A 586 -23.27 -21.34 18.73
N LYS A 587 -22.66 -21.48 17.54
CA LYS A 587 -23.18 -22.33 16.46
C LYS A 587 -23.14 -23.82 16.81
N CYS A 588 -22.20 -24.24 17.67
CA CYS A 588 -22.16 -25.59 18.23
C CYS A 588 -23.18 -25.84 19.37
N GLY A 589 -23.97 -24.84 19.77
CA GLY A 589 -25.02 -24.98 20.80
C GLY A 589 -24.54 -24.83 22.26
N TYR A 590 -23.28 -24.46 22.49
CA TYR A 590 -22.65 -24.30 23.81
C TYR A 590 -22.68 -22.81 24.24
N ILE A 591 -23.89 -22.28 24.43
CA ILE A 591 -24.14 -20.85 24.68
C ILE A 591 -23.50 -20.39 26.00
N LYS A 592 -23.43 -21.26 27.02
CA LYS A 592 -22.85 -20.93 28.34
C LYS A 592 -21.35 -20.67 28.22
N GLU A 593 -20.66 -21.52 27.48
CA GLU A 593 -19.25 -21.41 27.18
C GLU A 593 -18.96 -20.17 26.34
N GLY A 594 -19.80 -19.88 25.33
CA GLY A 594 -19.75 -18.64 24.55
C GLY A 594 -19.92 -17.39 25.42
N ARG A 595 -20.89 -17.40 26.36
CA ARG A 595 -21.13 -16.32 27.33
C ARG A 595 -19.95 -16.11 28.27
N MET A 596 -19.37 -17.20 28.78
CA MET A 596 -18.18 -17.12 29.62
C MET A 596 -17.01 -16.48 28.88
N LEU A 597 -16.80 -16.85 27.61
CA LEU A 597 -15.74 -16.25 26.80
C LEU A 597 -16.01 -14.75 26.55
N PHE A 598 -17.26 -14.39 26.24
CA PHE A 598 -17.70 -13.01 26.08
C PHE A 598 -17.41 -12.18 27.35
N GLU A 599 -17.74 -12.70 28.54
CA GLU A 599 -17.47 -12.02 29.80
C GLU A 599 -15.97 -11.80 30.03
N LEU A 600 -15.13 -12.76 29.63
CA LEU A 600 -13.66 -12.71 29.77
C LEU A 600 -12.97 -11.78 28.75
N THR A 601 -13.60 -11.48 27.61
CA THR A 601 -13.02 -10.59 26.58
C THR A 601 -12.85 -9.16 27.10
N CYS A 602 -11.62 -8.67 27.10
CA CYS A 602 -11.27 -7.28 27.40
C CYS A 602 -11.53 -6.41 26.16
N MET A 603 -12.28 -5.31 26.31
CA MET A 603 -12.72 -4.42 25.21
C MET A 603 -13.57 -5.15 24.15
N LYS A 604 -14.88 -5.18 24.38
CA LYS A 604 -15.84 -5.81 23.46
C LYS A 604 -16.15 -4.87 22.31
N ASP A 605 -15.83 -5.27 21.08
CA ASP A 605 -16.21 -4.56 19.87
C ASP A 605 -17.67 -4.87 19.48
N VAL A 606 -18.20 -4.11 18.52
CA VAL A 606 -19.59 -4.28 18.03
C VAL A 606 -19.85 -5.70 17.53
N ILE A 607 -18.83 -6.36 16.95
CA ILE A 607 -18.93 -7.73 16.43
C ILE A 607 -19.19 -8.71 17.57
N CYS A 608 -18.47 -8.60 18.69
CA CYS A 608 -18.63 -9.41 19.87
C CYS A 608 -20.08 -9.37 20.42
N TRP A 609 -20.64 -8.15 20.52
CA TRP A 609 -22.03 -7.93 20.93
C TRP A 609 -23.02 -8.54 19.94
N ASN A 610 -22.83 -8.30 18.64
CA ASN A 610 -23.70 -8.81 17.59
C ASN A 610 -23.71 -10.34 17.53
N SER A 611 -22.56 -10.99 17.70
CA SER A 611 -22.46 -12.45 17.78
C SER A 611 -23.30 -12.98 18.95
N MET A 612 -23.22 -12.39 20.15
CA MET A 612 -24.02 -12.84 21.29
C MET A 612 -25.52 -12.59 21.11
N ILE A 613 -25.93 -11.43 20.60
CA ILE A 613 -27.35 -11.12 20.32
C ILE A 613 -27.93 -12.12 19.32
N THR A 614 -27.21 -12.35 18.22
CA THR A 614 -27.64 -13.28 17.16
C THR A 614 -27.68 -14.72 17.66
N THR A 615 -26.72 -15.12 18.51
CA THR A 615 -26.69 -16.44 19.15
C THR A 615 -27.93 -16.67 19.99
N TYR A 616 -28.23 -15.75 20.91
CA TYR A 616 -29.41 -15.87 21.76
C TYR A 616 -30.71 -15.86 20.93
N ALA A 617 -30.77 -15.05 19.87
CA ALA A 617 -31.89 -15.02 18.94
C ALA A 617 -32.13 -16.39 18.26
N GLN A 618 -31.08 -17.00 17.69
CA GLN A 618 -31.16 -18.27 16.96
C GLN A 618 -31.56 -19.45 17.85
N HIS A 619 -31.14 -19.43 19.12
CA HIS A 619 -31.47 -20.46 20.09
C HIS A 619 -32.79 -20.21 20.84
N GLY A 620 -33.56 -19.19 20.46
CA GLY A 620 -34.88 -18.89 21.04
C GLY A 620 -34.86 -18.17 22.40
N HIS A 621 -33.70 -17.71 22.84
CA HIS A 621 -33.46 -16.96 24.08
C HIS A 621 -33.63 -15.44 23.85
N ALA A 622 -34.83 -15.02 23.45
CA ALA A 622 -35.04 -13.63 23.03
C ALA A 622 -34.87 -12.61 24.16
N GLU A 623 -35.26 -12.95 25.40
CA GLU A 623 -35.09 -12.06 26.55
C GLU A 623 -33.60 -11.80 26.82
N GLU A 624 -32.77 -12.83 26.78
CA GLU A 624 -31.32 -12.71 26.93
C GLU A 624 -30.68 -11.91 25.79
N ALA A 625 -31.18 -12.06 24.55
CA ALA A 625 -30.72 -11.26 23.40
C ALA A 625 -31.00 -9.75 23.63
N LEU A 626 -32.20 -9.41 24.11
CA LEU A 626 -32.58 -8.03 24.42
C LEU A 626 -31.81 -7.47 25.62
N GLN A 627 -31.51 -8.29 26.63
CA GLN A 627 -30.65 -7.89 27.74
C GLN A 627 -29.22 -7.57 27.28
N VAL A 628 -28.65 -8.38 26.38
CA VAL A 628 -27.33 -8.12 25.80
C VAL A 628 -27.33 -6.83 24.98
N PHE A 629 -28.41 -6.56 24.21
CA PHE A 629 -28.57 -5.30 23.49
C PHE A 629 -28.64 -4.08 24.43
N GLN A 630 -29.33 -4.20 25.56
CA GLN A 630 -29.35 -3.13 26.57
C GLN A 630 -27.96 -2.89 27.17
N LEU A 631 -27.25 -3.96 27.54
CA LEU A 631 -25.89 -3.87 28.08
C LEU A 631 -24.90 -3.25 27.08
N MET A 632 -25.11 -3.44 25.77
CA MET A 632 -24.32 -2.79 24.72
C MET A 632 -24.47 -1.25 24.79
N GLY A 633 -25.69 -0.76 24.99
CA GLY A 633 -25.96 0.67 25.16
C GLY A 633 -25.39 1.24 26.46
N GLU A 634 -25.46 0.49 27.57
CA GLU A 634 -24.84 0.87 28.86
C GLU A 634 -23.30 0.94 28.79
N ALA A 635 -22.69 0.16 27.89
CA ALA A 635 -21.27 0.18 27.61
C ALA A 635 -20.84 1.30 26.62
N GLU A 636 -21.74 2.21 26.26
CA GLU A 636 -21.53 3.28 25.27
C GLU A 636 -21.04 2.77 23.90
N VAL A 637 -21.45 1.56 23.51
CA VAL A 637 -21.14 0.98 22.20
C VAL A 637 -22.33 1.21 21.27
N GLU A 638 -22.14 1.94 20.18
CA GLU A 638 -23.22 2.26 19.24
C GLU A 638 -23.66 1.03 18.43
N PRO A 639 -24.97 0.69 18.43
CA PRO A 639 -25.55 -0.32 17.55
C PRO A 639 -25.34 0.00 16.08
N ASN A 640 -25.13 -1.03 15.27
CA ASN A 640 -25.01 -0.88 13.82
C ASN A 640 -26.14 -1.61 13.08
N TYR A 641 -26.09 -1.55 11.74
CA TYR A 641 -27.04 -2.23 10.85
C TYR A 641 -27.22 -3.72 11.22
N VAL A 642 -26.14 -4.44 11.52
CA VAL A 642 -26.20 -5.89 11.84
C VAL A 642 -26.81 -6.13 13.23
N THR A 643 -26.58 -5.24 14.19
CA THR A 643 -27.17 -5.33 15.54
C THR A 643 -28.69 -5.40 15.47
N PHE A 644 -29.31 -4.53 14.67
CA PHE A 644 -30.76 -4.48 14.54
C PHE A 644 -31.35 -5.68 13.80
N VAL A 645 -30.63 -6.28 12.84
CA VAL A 645 -31.03 -7.58 12.26
C VAL A 645 -31.11 -8.65 13.35
N GLY A 646 -30.10 -8.73 14.23
CA GLY A 646 -30.07 -9.66 15.37
C GLY A 646 -31.22 -9.44 16.36
N VAL A 647 -31.47 -8.19 16.77
CA VAL A 647 -32.55 -7.82 17.69
C VAL A 647 -33.93 -8.11 17.09
N LEU A 648 -34.18 -7.73 15.84
CA LEU A 648 -35.46 -7.99 15.18
C LEU A 648 -35.70 -9.49 14.99
N SER A 649 -34.64 -10.25 14.70
CA SER A 649 -34.71 -11.71 14.65
C SER A 649 -35.09 -12.29 16.01
N ALA A 650 -34.47 -11.84 17.12
CA ALA A 650 -34.84 -12.26 18.47
C ALA A 650 -36.31 -12.00 18.78
N CYS A 651 -36.80 -10.78 18.48
CA CYS A 651 -38.21 -10.43 18.62
C CYS A 651 -39.11 -11.34 17.77
N ALA A 652 -38.69 -11.65 16.53
CA ALA A 652 -39.44 -12.53 15.64
C ALA A 652 -39.54 -13.96 16.20
N HIS A 653 -38.44 -14.50 16.73
CA HIS A 653 -38.42 -15.84 17.31
C HIS A 653 -39.31 -15.96 18.56
N ALA A 654 -39.43 -14.91 19.36
CA ALA A 654 -40.32 -14.85 20.53
C ALA A 654 -41.73 -14.30 20.25
N GLY A 655 -42.03 -13.84 19.03
CA GLY A 655 -43.32 -13.25 18.68
C GLY A 655 -43.62 -11.90 19.35
N LEU A 656 -42.59 -11.15 19.77
CA LEU A 656 -42.71 -9.86 20.45
C LEU A 656 -42.95 -8.72 19.44
N VAL A 657 -44.17 -8.65 18.89
CA VAL A 657 -44.49 -7.73 17.78
C VAL A 657 -44.28 -6.27 18.14
N ASP A 658 -44.73 -5.84 19.32
CA ASP A 658 -44.70 -4.44 19.71
C ASP A 658 -43.25 -3.95 19.96
N GLU A 659 -42.43 -4.77 20.64
CA GLU A 659 -40.99 -4.50 20.85
C GLU A 659 -40.20 -4.51 19.55
N GLY A 660 -40.46 -5.47 18.66
CA GLY A 660 -39.80 -5.51 17.35
C GLY A 660 -40.09 -4.26 16.50
N LEU A 661 -41.34 -3.78 16.50
CA LEU A 661 -41.71 -2.54 15.81
C LEU A 661 -41.11 -1.30 16.47
N TYR A 662 -41.00 -1.28 17.80
CA TYR A 662 -40.32 -0.22 18.52
C TYR A 662 -38.86 -0.11 18.08
N HIS A 663 -38.12 -1.22 18.09
CA HIS A 663 -36.73 -1.25 17.67
C HIS A 663 -36.54 -0.90 16.19
N PHE A 664 -37.41 -1.40 15.29
CA PHE A 664 -37.37 -1.06 13.87
C PHE A 664 -37.51 0.45 13.62
N ASN A 665 -38.42 1.12 14.34
CA ASN A 665 -38.57 2.57 14.22
C ASN A 665 -37.40 3.33 14.86
N SER A 666 -36.84 2.81 15.96
CA SER A 666 -35.71 3.42 16.66
C SER A 666 -34.44 3.51 15.79
N MET A 667 -34.27 2.60 14.81
CA MET A 667 -33.14 2.63 13.88
C MET A 667 -32.97 4.00 13.22
N LYS A 668 -34.06 4.55 12.68
CA LYS A 668 -34.04 5.84 11.99
C LYS A 668 -34.12 7.02 12.95
N SER A 669 -34.94 6.92 14.00
CA SER A 669 -35.19 8.07 14.89
C SER A 669 -34.05 8.35 15.86
N ASN A 670 -33.35 7.30 16.33
CA ASN A 670 -32.37 7.41 17.42
C ASN A 670 -30.94 7.15 16.95
N TYR A 671 -30.74 6.35 15.88
CA TYR A 671 -29.42 5.92 15.43
C TYR A 671 -29.06 6.35 14.00
N ASP A 672 -29.97 7.02 13.29
CA ASP A 672 -29.79 7.43 11.88
C ASP A 672 -29.42 6.27 10.92
N ILE A 673 -29.90 5.06 11.22
CA ILE A 673 -29.67 3.85 10.42
C ILE A 673 -30.86 3.62 9.49
N GLU A 674 -30.62 3.67 8.18
CA GLU A 674 -31.67 3.42 7.19
C GLU A 674 -31.97 1.90 7.08
N PRO A 675 -33.25 1.46 7.22
CA PRO A 675 -33.59 0.05 7.15
C PRO A 675 -33.33 -0.57 5.77
N GLY A 676 -32.56 -1.66 5.73
CA GLY A 676 -32.32 -2.47 4.53
C GLY A 676 -33.23 -3.70 4.42
N ILE A 677 -33.07 -4.48 3.34
CA ILE A 677 -33.91 -5.64 3.00
C ILE A 677 -33.99 -6.67 4.15
N GLU A 678 -32.88 -6.90 4.86
CA GLU A 678 -32.80 -7.86 5.97
C GLU A 678 -33.66 -7.45 7.19
N HIS A 679 -33.75 -6.15 7.45
CA HIS A 679 -34.61 -5.61 8.50
C HIS A 679 -36.08 -5.80 8.14
N TYR A 680 -36.46 -5.48 6.91
CA TYR A 680 -37.82 -5.71 6.43
C TYR A 680 -38.18 -7.19 6.45
N ALA A 681 -37.28 -8.08 6.02
CA ALA A 681 -37.47 -9.53 6.09
C ALA A 681 -37.69 -10.00 7.54
N SER A 682 -36.92 -9.47 8.49
CA SER A 682 -37.05 -9.79 9.93
C SER A 682 -38.39 -9.34 10.51
N VAL A 683 -38.89 -8.16 10.13
CA VAL A 683 -40.23 -7.68 10.55
C VAL A 683 -41.36 -8.47 9.89
N VAL A 684 -41.21 -8.89 8.63
CA VAL A 684 -42.16 -9.79 7.98
C VAL A 684 -42.19 -11.15 8.69
N ASN A 685 -41.04 -11.71 9.04
CA ASN A 685 -40.94 -12.92 9.84
C ASN A 685 -41.57 -12.74 11.24
N LEU A 686 -41.41 -11.57 11.87
CA LEU A 686 -42.04 -11.22 13.14
C LEU A 686 -43.58 -11.23 13.05
N PHE A 687 -44.17 -10.54 12.07
CA PHE A 687 -45.62 -10.59 11.83
C PHE A 687 -46.08 -11.99 11.46
N GLY A 688 -45.28 -12.67 10.64
CA GLY A 688 -45.50 -14.04 10.18
C GLY A 688 -45.65 -15.01 11.34
N ARG A 689 -44.65 -15.11 12.22
CA ARG A 689 -44.64 -15.96 13.42
C ARG A 689 -45.72 -15.59 14.43
N ALA A 690 -46.11 -14.32 14.51
CA ALA A 690 -47.23 -13.86 15.33
C ALA A 690 -48.62 -14.17 14.73
N GLY A 691 -48.69 -14.85 13.57
CA GLY A 691 -49.94 -15.17 12.87
C GLY A 691 -50.63 -13.98 12.19
N LYS A 692 -50.00 -12.80 12.17
CA LYS A 692 -50.54 -11.55 11.60
C LYS A 692 -50.24 -11.45 10.09
N LEU A 693 -50.62 -12.46 9.31
CA LEU A 693 -50.28 -12.58 7.88
C LEU A 693 -50.76 -11.41 7.01
N HIS A 694 -51.93 -10.84 7.29
CA HIS A 694 -52.43 -9.66 6.57
C HIS A 694 -51.59 -8.41 6.83
N ALA A 695 -51.16 -8.20 8.08
CA ALA A 695 -50.27 -7.10 8.43
C ALA A 695 -48.89 -7.28 7.79
N ALA A 696 -48.39 -8.52 7.73
CA ALA A 696 -47.14 -8.83 7.02
C ALA A 696 -47.23 -8.48 5.52
N LYS A 697 -48.34 -8.83 4.85
CA LYS A 697 -48.58 -8.47 3.44
C LYS A 697 -48.63 -6.95 3.25
N GLU A 698 -49.42 -6.25 4.05
CA GLU A 698 -49.54 -4.79 3.96
C GLU A 698 -48.21 -4.09 4.22
N PHE A 699 -47.39 -4.62 5.13
CA PHE A 699 -46.06 -4.10 5.41
C PHE A 699 -45.13 -4.22 4.19
N ILE A 700 -45.14 -5.35 3.49
CA ILE A 700 -44.34 -5.53 2.25
C ILE A 700 -44.79 -4.56 1.16
N GLU A 701 -46.10 -4.38 0.98
CA GLU A 701 -46.65 -3.47 -0.04
C GLU A 701 -46.30 -1.99 0.21
N ARG A 702 -46.02 -1.62 1.46
CA ARG A 702 -45.61 -0.26 1.86
C ARG A 702 -44.10 -0.04 1.86
N MET A 703 -43.30 -1.06 1.53
CA MET A 703 -41.84 -0.93 1.54
C MET A 703 -41.38 0.12 0.52
N PRO A 704 -40.44 1.02 0.89
CA PRO A 704 -39.86 2.00 -0.04
C PRO A 704 -38.85 1.36 -1.01
N ILE A 705 -38.45 0.11 -0.75
CA ILE A 705 -37.44 -0.64 -1.52
C ILE A 705 -38.15 -1.80 -2.21
N LYS A 706 -37.76 -2.12 -3.45
CA LYS A 706 -38.28 -3.28 -4.19
C LYS A 706 -38.06 -4.56 -3.37
N PRO A 707 -39.11 -5.30 -2.99
CA PRO A 707 -38.96 -6.49 -2.15
C PRO A 707 -38.16 -7.61 -2.86
N ALA A 708 -37.16 -8.16 -2.18
CA ALA A 708 -36.39 -9.31 -2.65
C ALA A 708 -37.17 -10.64 -2.45
N ALA A 709 -36.79 -11.68 -3.18
CA ALA A 709 -37.39 -13.02 -3.06
C ALA A 709 -37.40 -13.54 -1.60
N ALA A 710 -36.36 -13.24 -0.81
CA ALA A 710 -36.25 -13.63 0.59
C ALA A 710 -37.37 -13.07 1.50
N VAL A 711 -37.84 -11.85 1.23
CA VAL A 711 -38.94 -11.22 1.98
C VAL A 711 -40.25 -11.96 1.71
N TRP A 712 -40.52 -12.26 0.44
CA TRP A 712 -41.68 -13.05 0.03
C TRP A 712 -41.62 -14.50 0.54
N ARG A 713 -40.44 -15.12 0.55
CA ARG A 713 -40.22 -16.44 1.16
C ARG A 713 -40.52 -16.46 2.66
N SER A 714 -40.16 -15.40 3.37
CA SER A 714 -40.46 -15.28 4.81
C SER A 714 -41.97 -15.24 5.08
N LEU A 715 -42.72 -14.50 4.23
CA LEU A 715 -44.18 -14.50 4.27
C LEU A 715 -44.75 -15.88 3.89
N LEU A 716 -44.25 -16.50 2.83
CA LEU A 716 -44.70 -17.81 2.34
C LEU A 716 -44.49 -18.92 3.39
N SER A 717 -43.34 -18.93 4.05
CA SER A 717 -43.03 -19.85 5.16
C SER A 717 -44.04 -19.68 6.31
N SER A 718 -44.39 -18.44 6.63
CA SER A 718 -45.41 -18.15 7.63
C SER A 718 -46.81 -18.58 7.18
N CYS A 719 -47.14 -18.41 5.90
CA CYS A 719 -48.40 -18.91 5.32
C CYS A 719 -48.51 -20.43 5.37
N HIS A 720 -47.39 -21.15 5.26
CA HIS A 720 -47.34 -22.60 5.50
C HIS A 720 -47.64 -22.93 6.95
N LEU A 721 -46.96 -22.29 7.90
CA LEU A 721 -47.16 -22.53 9.33
C LEU A 721 -48.64 -22.33 9.78
N PHE A 722 -49.34 -21.37 9.19
CA PHE A 722 -50.74 -21.04 9.54
C PHE A 722 -51.77 -21.52 8.48
N GLY A 723 -51.37 -22.30 7.48
CA GLY A 723 -52.26 -22.87 6.46
C GLY A 723 -53.02 -21.87 5.58
N ASN A 724 -52.48 -20.66 5.33
CA ASN A 724 -53.15 -19.63 4.52
C ASN A 724 -52.74 -19.73 3.03
N ALA A 725 -53.50 -20.51 2.26
CA ALA A 725 -53.23 -20.76 0.84
C ALA A 725 -53.38 -19.52 -0.07
N GLU A 726 -54.25 -18.55 0.25
CA GLU A 726 -54.45 -17.38 -0.61
C GLU A 726 -53.25 -16.43 -0.56
N ILE A 727 -52.81 -16.07 0.65
CA ILE A 727 -51.61 -15.23 0.83
C ILE A 727 -50.36 -16.02 0.43
N GLY A 728 -50.31 -17.33 0.70
CA GLY A 728 -49.23 -18.21 0.28
C GLY A 728 -49.05 -18.23 -1.24
N ARG A 729 -50.13 -18.40 -2.02
CA ARG A 729 -50.06 -18.34 -3.48
C ARG A 729 -49.50 -17.01 -3.97
N TYR A 730 -50.02 -15.90 -3.44
CA TYR A 730 -49.55 -14.56 -3.80
C TYR A 730 -48.06 -14.37 -3.48
N ALA A 731 -47.61 -14.78 -2.29
CA ALA A 731 -46.21 -14.68 -1.89
C ALA A 731 -45.29 -15.55 -2.77
N ALA A 732 -45.73 -16.75 -3.17
CA ALA A 732 -44.96 -17.61 -4.07
C ALA A 732 -44.85 -17.03 -5.48
N GLU A 733 -45.93 -16.49 -6.05
CA GLU A 733 -45.91 -15.83 -7.36
C GLU A 733 -44.96 -14.63 -7.36
N MET A 734 -44.99 -13.81 -6.30
CA MET A 734 -44.09 -12.65 -6.17
C MET A 734 -42.63 -13.05 -5.92
N ALA A 735 -42.37 -14.14 -5.18
CA ALA A 735 -41.03 -14.67 -4.99
C ALA A 735 -40.41 -15.17 -6.31
N LEU A 736 -41.19 -15.89 -7.12
CA LEU A 736 -40.75 -16.41 -8.43
C LEU A 736 -40.56 -15.32 -9.49
N LEU A 737 -41.37 -14.25 -9.43
CA LEU A 737 -41.14 -13.05 -10.26
C LEU A 737 -39.84 -12.34 -9.89
N ALA A 738 -39.42 -12.41 -8.62
CA ALA A 738 -38.17 -11.83 -8.15
C ALA A 738 -36.96 -12.74 -8.46
N ASP A 739 -37.11 -14.06 -8.32
CA ASP A 739 -36.09 -15.06 -8.64
C ASP A 739 -36.74 -16.34 -9.23
N PRO A 740 -36.71 -16.51 -10.56
CA PRO A 740 -37.29 -17.68 -11.22
C PRO A 740 -36.54 -19.00 -10.97
N THR A 741 -35.32 -18.96 -10.44
CA THR A 741 -34.46 -20.14 -10.24
C THR A 741 -34.61 -20.76 -8.85
N ASP A 742 -35.32 -20.08 -7.95
CA ASP A 742 -35.52 -20.50 -6.56
C ASP A 742 -36.52 -21.66 -6.47
N SER A 743 -36.08 -22.82 -5.98
CA SER A 743 -36.93 -23.99 -5.75
C SER A 743 -37.78 -23.87 -4.47
N GLY A 744 -37.41 -22.99 -3.54
CA GLY A 744 -38.05 -22.81 -2.24
C GLY A 744 -39.54 -22.44 -2.31
N PRO A 745 -39.95 -21.45 -3.13
CA PRO A 745 -41.35 -21.10 -3.31
C PRO A 745 -42.21 -22.24 -3.84
N TYR A 746 -41.70 -23.05 -4.77
CA TYR A 746 -42.41 -24.22 -5.31
C TYR A 746 -42.66 -25.26 -4.22
N VAL A 747 -41.63 -25.58 -3.42
CA VAL A 747 -41.73 -26.59 -2.35
C VAL A 747 -42.69 -26.14 -1.26
N LEU A 748 -42.57 -24.90 -0.77
CA LEU A 748 -43.44 -24.39 0.30
C LEU A 748 -44.90 -24.29 -0.14
N LEU A 749 -45.16 -23.81 -1.36
CA LEU A 749 -46.52 -23.73 -1.88
C LEU A 749 -47.12 -25.12 -2.16
N SER A 750 -46.32 -26.06 -2.66
CA SER A 750 -46.73 -27.47 -2.82
C SER A 750 -47.14 -28.09 -1.49
N ASN A 751 -46.42 -27.82 -0.40
CA ASN A 751 -46.76 -28.33 0.93
C ASN A 751 -48.08 -27.72 1.43
N ILE A 752 -48.28 -26.41 1.26
CA ILE A 752 -49.54 -25.72 1.61
C ILE A 752 -50.75 -26.34 0.87
N TYR A 753 -50.60 -26.63 -0.42
CA TYR A 753 -51.67 -27.25 -1.20
C TYR A 753 -51.91 -28.70 -0.82
N ALA A 754 -50.85 -29.46 -0.52
CA ALA A 754 -50.96 -30.84 -0.04
C ALA A 754 -51.73 -30.91 1.31
N GLU A 755 -51.41 -30.03 2.27
CA GLU A 755 -52.11 -29.92 3.55
C GLU A 755 -53.60 -29.60 3.41
N LYS A 756 -53.99 -28.91 2.32
CA LYS A 756 -55.39 -28.62 1.99
C LYS A 756 -56.06 -29.67 1.09
N GLY A 757 -55.37 -30.73 0.71
CA GLY A 757 -55.86 -31.78 -0.18
C GLY A 757 -56.01 -31.35 -1.65
N LEU A 758 -55.39 -30.24 -2.07
CA LEU A 758 -55.44 -29.69 -3.43
C LEU A 758 -54.41 -30.38 -4.35
N TRP A 759 -54.55 -31.69 -4.54
CA TRP A 759 -53.56 -32.51 -5.28
C TRP A 759 -53.40 -32.15 -6.76
N ALA A 760 -54.43 -31.59 -7.40
CA ALA A 760 -54.34 -31.11 -8.78
C ALA A 760 -53.39 -29.91 -8.90
N ASP A 761 -53.43 -29.00 -7.93
CA ASP A 761 -52.55 -27.81 -7.91
C ASP A 761 -51.10 -28.19 -7.56
N VAL A 762 -50.90 -29.21 -6.71
CA VAL A 762 -49.58 -29.81 -6.44
C VAL A 762 -48.97 -30.39 -7.72
N HIS A 763 -49.76 -31.12 -8.52
CA HIS A 763 -49.28 -31.68 -9.79
C HIS A 763 -48.90 -30.58 -10.79
N ASN A 764 -49.71 -29.54 -10.91
CA ASN A 764 -49.42 -28.39 -11.78
C ASN A 764 -48.14 -27.65 -11.36
N LEU A 765 -47.93 -27.45 -10.04
CA LEU A 765 -46.70 -26.84 -9.51
C LEU A 765 -45.45 -27.65 -9.83
N ARG A 766 -45.52 -28.99 -9.71
CA ARG A 766 -44.38 -29.85 -10.07
C ARG A 766 -44.06 -29.76 -11.55
N GLN A 767 -45.07 -29.75 -12.41
CA GLN A 767 -44.86 -29.59 -13.85
C GLN A 767 -44.26 -28.21 -14.21
N GLN A 768 -44.62 -27.16 -13.46
CA GLN A 768 -43.99 -25.85 -13.58
C GLN A 768 -42.53 -25.86 -13.09
N MET A 769 -42.26 -26.55 -11.99
CA MET A 769 -40.90 -26.71 -11.43
C MET A 769 -39.99 -27.48 -12.40
N ASP A 770 -40.51 -28.54 -13.04
CA ASP A 770 -39.80 -29.32 -14.05
C ASP A 770 -39.53 -28.50 -15.32
N SER A 771 -40.53 -27.71 -15.78
CA SER A 771 -40.37 -26.87 -16.97
C SER A 771 -39.45 -25.66 -16.75
N ALA A 772 -39.31 -25.20 -15.50
CA ALA A 772 -38.33 -24.19 -15.09
C ALA A 772 -36.90 -24.77 -14.91
N GLY A 773 -36.72 -26.10 -14.98
CA GLY A 773 -35.42 -26.75 -14.76
C GLY A 773 -34.93 -26.71 -13.32
N THR A 774 -35.81 -26.37 -12.36
CA THR A 774 -35.49 -26.30 -10.94
C THR A 774 -35.63 -27.67 -10.30
N MET A 775 -34.57 -28.19 -9.69
CA MET A 775 -34.57 -29.46 -8.96
C MET A 775 -34.83 -29.20 -7.47
N LYS A 776 -35.62 -30.06 -6.82
CA LYS A 776 -35.73 -30.07 -5.37
C LYS A 776 -34.40 -30.51 -4.76
N GLU A 777 -33.85 -29.73 -3.84
CA GLU A 777 -32.72 -30.17 -3.03
C GLU A 777 -33.15 -31.35 -2.15
N THR A 778 -32.47 -32.48 -2.30
CA THR A 778 -32.70 -33.66 -1.48
C THR A 778 -32.11 -33.43 -0.10
N GLY A 779 -32.94 -33.49 0.94
CA GLY A 779 -32.46 -33.38 2.31
C GLY A 779 -31.43 -34.48 2.60
N CYS A 780 -30.31 -34.13 3.22
CA CYS A 780 -29.33 -35.10 3.69
C CYS A 780 -29.08 -34.90 5.19
N SER A 781 -28.80 -36.00 5.88
CA SER A 781 -28.28 -36.00 7.24
C SER A 781 -26.98 -36.78 7.25
N TRP A 782 -26.10 -36.50 8.20
CA TRP A 782 -24.87 -37.26 8.35
C TRP A 782 -24.58 -37.49 9.83
N ILE A 783 -23.91 -38.60 10.12
CA ILE A 783 -23.48 -38.96 11.47
C ILE A 783 -22.05 -39.48 11.42
N GLU A 784 -21.24 -39.09 12.39
CA GLU A 784 -19.89 -39.61 12.54
C GLU A 784 -19.89 -40.81 13.49
N VAL A 785 -19.56 -41.99 12.98
CA VAL A 785 -19.40 -43.22 13.77
C VAL A 785 -17.97 -43.70 13.60
N THR A 786 -17.27 -43.93 14.72
CA THR A 786 -15.88 -44.44 14.70
C THR A 786 -14.90 -43.64 13.82
N LYS A 787 -15.10 -42.32 13.69
CA LYS A 787 -14.32 -41.39 12.86
C LYS A 787 -14.57 -41.49 11.34
N GLU A 788 -15.63 -42.17 10.93
CA GLU A 788 -16.12 -42.13 9.55
C GLU A 788 -17.46 -41.40 9.52
N VAL A 789 -17.61 -40.48 8.55
CA VAL A 789 -18.85 -39.73 8.33
C VAL A 789 -19.75 -40.56 7.42
N HIS A 790 -20.89 -40.98 7.95
CA HIS A 790 -21.93 -41.72 7.26
C HIS A 790 -23.02 -40.75 6.82
N THR A 791 -23.14 -40.53 5.51
CA THR A 791 -24.15 -39.63 4.92
C THR A 791 -25.40 -40.42 4.51
N PHE A 792 -26.56 -39.91 4.90
CA PHE A 792 -27.88 -40.44 4.61
C PHE A 792 -28.66 -39.42 3.79
N ILE A 793 -28.94 -39.76 2.54
CA ILE A 793 -29.77 -38.93 1.66
C ILE A 793 -31.23 -39.34 1.88
N ALA A 794 -32.14 -38.37 1.99
CA ALA A 794 -33.57 -38.63 2.10
C ALA A 794 -34.05 -39.47 0.91
N ARG A 795 -34.62 -40.65 1.19
CA ARG A 795 -35.01 -41.69 0.22
C ARG A 795 -33.86 -42.37 -0.54
N GLY A 796 -32.61 -42.04 -0.25
CA GLY A 796 -31.44 -42.69 -0.82
C GLY A 796 -31.12 -44.02 -0.12
N ARG A 797 -30.72 -45.03 -0.91
CA ARG A 797 -30.13 -46.29 -0.41
C ARG A 797 -28.65 -46.40 -0.74
N GLU A 798 -28.01 -45.26 -0.95
CA GLU A 798 -26.63 -45.16 -1.46
C GLU A 798 -25.58 -45.45 -0.38
N HIS A 799 -26.01 -45.56 0.89
CA HIS A 799 -25.12 -45.89 2.00
C HIS A 799 -24.54 -47.31 1.85
N PRO A 800 -23.22 -47.52 2.03
CA PRO A 800 -22.59 -48.84 1.85
C PRO A 800 -23.22 -49.96 2.69
N GLU A 801 -23.77 -49.61 3.86
CA GLU A 801 -24.44 -50.53 4.78
C GLU A 801 -25.97 -50.37 4.80
N ALA A 802 -26.57 -49.76 3.77
CA ALA A 802 -28.01 -49.44 3.75
C ALA A 802 -28.89 -50.66 4.08
N GLU A 803 -28.62 -51.83 3.50
CA GLU A 803 -29.42 -53.03 3.74
C GLU A 803 -29.44 -53.44 5.23
N LEU A 804 -28.28 -53.39 5.89
CA LEU A 804 -28.16 -53.71 7.31
C LEU A 804 -28.94 -52.70 8.15
N ILE A 805 -28.74 -51.40 7.89
CA ILE A 805 -29.39 -50.31 8.63
C ILE A 805 -30.91 -50.40 8.51
N TYR A 806 -31.45 -50.59 7.30
CA TYR A 806 -32.88 -50.72 7.09
C TYR A 806 -33.45 -52.01 7.71
N SER A 807 -32.70 -53.12 7.71
CA SER A 807 -33.15 -54.35 8.37
C SER A 807 -33.31 -54.18 9.89
N VAL A 808 -32.36 -53.48 10.54
CA VAL A 808 -32.43 -53.17 11.98
C VAL A 808 -33.57 -52.18 12.27
N LEU A 809 -33.77 -51.19 11.39
CA LEU A 809 -34.89 -50.25 11.47
C LEU A 809 -36.25 -50.96 11.36
N ASP A 810 -36.38 -51.95 10.48
CA ASP A 810 -37.58 -52.75 10.32
C ASP A 810 -37.86 -53.62 11.57
N GLU A 811 -36.83 -54.24 12.15
CA GLU A 811 -36.94 -54.96 13.43
C GLU A 811 -37.36 -54.05 14.58
N LEU A 812 -36.73 -52.88 14.71
CA LEU A 812 -37.08 -51.86 15.70
C LEU A 812 -38.51 -51.38 15.52
N THR A 813 -38.93 -51.12 14.28
CA THR A 813 -40.29 -50.69 13.95
C THR A 813 -41.32 -51.76 14.30
N SER A 814 -40.99 -53.03 14.05
CA SER A 814 -41.83 -54.18 14.44
C SER A 814 -41.97 -54.28 15.96
N MET A 815 -40.88 -54.13 16.71
CA MET A 815 -40.90 -54.09 18.18
C MET A 815 -41.73 -52.92 18.71
N ILE A 816 -41.56 -51.72 18.15
CA ILE A 816 -42.31 -50.52 18.53
C ILE A 816 -43.81 -50.72 18.30
N LYS A 817 -44.21 -51.26 17.14
CA LYS A 817 -45.61 -51.61 16.85
C LYS A 817 -46.18 -52.65 17.81
N SER A 818 -45.38 -53.65 18.21
CA SER A 818 -45.80 -54.67 19.17
C SER A 818 -46.05 -54.11 20.60
N LEU A 819 -45.42 -52.99 20.94
CA LEU A 819 -45.59 -52.28 22.22
C LEU A 819 -46.81 -51.32 22.24
N GLY A 820 -47.66 -51.37 21.21
CA GLY A 820 -48.89 -50.57 21.13
C GLY A 820 -48.71 -49.19 20.49
N TYR A 821 -47.53 -48.90 19.91
CA TYR A 821 -47.37 -47.73 19.05
C TYR A 821 -48.15 -47.96 17.75
N VAL A 822 -49.28 -47.28 17.63
CA VAL A 822 -49.98 -47.11 16.36
C VAL A 822 -49.39 -45.85 15.74
N PRO A 823 -48.61 -45.95 14.65
CA PRO A 823 -48.23 -44.77 13.90
C PRO A 823 -49.53 -44.08 13.46
N ASP A 824 -49.63 -42.78 13.64
CA ASP A 824 -50.79 -42.03 13.14
C ASP A 824 -50.80 -42.09 11.60
N THR A 825 -51.46 -43.10 11.07
CA THR A 825 -51.62 -43.35 9.62
C THR A 825 -53.02 -42.97 9.15
N TYR A 826 -53.81 -42.23 9.96
CA TYR A 826 -55.14 -41.77 9.55
C TYR A 826 -55.12 -40.58 8.58
N ASP A 827 -53.94 -40.15 8.17
CA ASP A 827 -53.74 -39.42 6.93
C ASP A 827 -53.39 -40.42 5.80
N HIS A 828 -54.43 -40.90 5.11
CA HIS A 828 -54.31 -41.70 3.88
C HIS A 828 -53.68 -40.93 2.70
N THR A 829 -52.97 -39.83 2.96
CA THR A 829 -52.21 -39.00 2.02
C THR A 829 -50.81 -39.55 1.69
N TRP A 830 -50.35 -40.63 2.33
CA TRP A 830 -49.00 -41.19 2.12
C TRP A 830 -48.92 -42.50 1.33
N LEU A 831 -50.04 -43.05 0.83
CA LEU A 831 -50.04 -44.29 0.01
C LEU A 831 -50.13 -44.06 -1.51
N CYS A 832 -50.11 -42.80 -1.95
CA CYS A 832 -49.88 -42.43 -3.36
C CYS A 832 -48.65 -41.50 -3.54
N GLU A 833 -47.61 -41.69 -2.72
CA GLU A 833 -46.24 -41.26 -3.08
C GLU A 833 -45.55 -42.25 -4.05
N ILE A 834 -46.33 -42.85 -4.95
CA ILE A 834 -45.89 -43.83 -5.94
C ILE A 834 -46.38 -43.35 -7.30
N GLY A 835 -45.48 -42.67 -8.01
CA GLY A 835 -45.68 -42.05 -9.32
C GLY A 835 -44.57 -41.06 -9.60
#